data_AF-W0BDS6-F1
#
_entry.id   AF-W0BDS6-F1
#
_cell.length_a   1.000
_cell.length_b   1.000
_cell.length_c   1.000
_cell.angle_alpha   90.00
_cell.angle_beta   90.00
_cell.angle_gamma   90.00
#
_symmetry.space_group_name_H-M   'P 1'
#
loop_
_entity.id
_entity.type
_entity.pdbx_description
1 polymer ?
#
loop_
_entity_poly.entity_id
_entity_poly.type
_entity_poly.pdbx_seq_one_letter_code
_entity_poly.pdbx_strand_id
1 'polypeptide(L)'
;MAFTLTLLGTDTTFSPVCVDNTYDKAETLSYISTLINGVNDTSRTDEVTRFRNKDVVVIDGPTTLGQEVGDRITRGVLAVLEAVSRGETDISIIAHSRGAVEAILVAHELERIQTLLKEQSGFNPDICNSVCKYTKAAMNGTHKSALETLNWDEIKKHMDAVKISMLNIDPVPGGNYVGITYLSSLAWRDPRFYEVPKIVKEYEQFVYENERSRCFKPIVPKCVSKETKFKLQSLPGHHGTGSGNLLDQQRGVNPTTKSTEHVQELMVVKLIDFLTRNGVNITPRADADPFAHLISYLFSEEPSLLSREERCESMYFILYNQIIANREAYLHYNKTAYPVLGQEQAILRLIWTIIDQRIVHYQAHNDTFLETIVPPVPGGHFLNYEHARIYLNRELGLAANIPLSETINTAVTKLLQICRHTRFLKELKKTGELPPVTMAESLREDRISPTLETEEGFDLLLQGVSTLVEEVRQSYLQNKLIDSGEREAVYHAIHTSFVEFARFNHDDPSNELAQTIFATFKSNLETTLMLKLKALKDQYQDLANKLKEKQFLTDLQDKIQKIVEHLEANKTEDNLTETQLLGRLKDFIARAKEHQTQNLRPVQIKEFLEDEFKTLREHEVAGELAVNSREWACLLMVEALDNNFTYSIRNIIKEVISSCNELDTFRKALPDFKALDPSLDYEQWESELEERRSRIIYLAAQYIVQYEIPLKEGIRPLFGEHEALYKQIEGLAIGLGAVNPLTLTLEKQLELIGELTSTREEQAALIAMLTSDARRQVELIQRMSADQEEQVRLIQQLTAETKEQAELIKQLASETEKQTRLVEELSSTKQEQMESIRELSHAKERIVDENNALRQQVAMLGKQLENLAAQHRALSADFNDDIEFKFQGIIKNRLVPLTKNYLLHLAREIKNR
;
A
#
# COMPACT_ATOMS: atom_id res chain seq x y z
N MET A 1 24.97 -1.93 29.03
CA MET A 1 25.26 -0.70 29.80
C MET A 1 26.77 -0.56 29.83
N ALA A 2 27.29 0.65 29.63
CA ALA A 2 28.72 0.88 29.46
C ALA A 2 29.40 1.33 30.77
N PHE A 3 30.63 0.88 31.01
CA PHE A 3 31.48 1.31 32.12
C PHE A 3 32.90 1.61 31.62
N THR A 4 33.56 2.60 32.22
CA THR A 4 34.91 3.03 31.83
C THR A 4 35.91 2.88 32.99
N LEU A 5 37.04 2.24 32.70
CA LEU A 5 38.20 2.22 33.57
C LEU A 5 39.30 3.11 32.99
N THR A 6 39.77 4.08 33.79
CA THR A 6 40.89 4.95 33.42
C THR A 6 42.11 4.61 34.26
N LEU A 7 43.23 4.24 33.61
CA LEU A 7 44.51 3.95 34.26
C LEU A 7 45.58 4.98 33.88
N LEU A 8 46.02 5.77 34.86
CA LEU A 8 46.97 6.85 34.63
C LEU A 8 48.43 6.35 34.57
N GLY A 9 49.28 7.15 33.93
CA GLY A 9 50.70 6.85 33.73
C GLY A 9 51.55 6.93 34.99
N THR A 10 52.83 6.55 34.87
CA THR A 10 53.79 6.61 35.99
C THR A 10 53.82 7.99 36.65
N ASP A 11 53.72 8.03 37.99
CA ASP A 11 53.72 9.27 38.79
C ASP A 11 52.63 10.28 38.39
N THR A 12 51.65 9.85 37.60
CA THR A 12 50.51 10.66 37.19
C THR A 12 49.37 10.49 38.19
N THR A 13 48.88 11.62 38.70
CA THR A 13 47.68 11.67 39.53
C THR A 13 46.56 12.41 38.84
N PHE A 14 45.31 12.11 39.20
CA PHE A 14 44.11 12.74 38.64
C PHE A 14 44.21 14.28 38.62
N SER A 15 44.37 14.85 37.42
CA SER A 15 44.65 16.28 37.17
C SER A 15 43.80 16.82 36.01
N PRO A 16 42.48 17.02 36.20
CA PRO A 16 41.52 17.32 35.13
C PRO A 16 41.51 18.79 34.67
N VAL A 17 42.45 19.59 35.18
CA VAL A 17 42.66 21.03 34.93
C VAL A 17 44.16 21.33 34.89
N CYS A 18 44.53 22.56 34.55
CA CYS A 18 45.92 22.99 34.49
C CYS A 18 46.64 22.76 35.83
N VAL A 19 47.87 22.25 35.75
CA VAL A 19 48.75 22.05 36.89
C VAL A 19 50.10 22.66 36.55
N ASP A 20 50.46 23.71 37.28
CA ASP A 20 51.70 24.45 37.06
C ASP A 20 52.91 23.52 36.96
N ASN A 21 53.78 23.81 35.97
CA ASN A 21 54.98 23.05 35.66
C ASN A 21 54.78 21.55 35.30
N THR A 22 53.53 21.08 35.17
CA THR A 22 53.23 19.66 34.88
C THR A 22 52.35 19.51 33.63
N TYR A 23 51.16 20.12 33.64
CA TYR A 23 50.17 20.03 32.56
C TYR A 23 49.69 21.41 32.16
N ASP A 24 49.90 21.78 30.91
CA ASP A 24 49.67 23.16 30.43
C ASP A 24 48.17 23.49 30.26
N LYS A 25 47.36 22.47 29.93
CA LYS A 25 45.89 22.57 29.82
C LYS A 25 45.18 21.70 30.87
N ALA A 26 45.44 20.40 30.84
CA ALA A 26 45.01 19.38 31.78
C ALA A 26 45.76 18.08 31.48
N GLU A 27 45.74 17.11 32.40
CA GLU A 27 46.09 15.72 32.06
C GLU A 27 44.92 15.10 31.28
N THR A 28 45.21 14.59 30.09
CA THR A 28 44.18 14.25 29.09
C THR A 28 43.19 13.19 29.57
N LEU A 29 43.66 12.09 30.18
CA LEU A 29 42.76 11.02 30.63
C LEU A 29 41.91 11.45 31.83
N SER A 30 42.48 12.22 32.74
CA SER A 30 41.78 12.86 33.86
C SER A 30 40.69 13.78 33.35
N TYR A 31 41.01 14.64 32.37
CA TYR A 31 40.03 15.54 31.75
C TYR A 31 38.88 14.74 31.11
N ILE A 32 39.17 13.78 30.23
CA ILE A 32 38.16 12.95 29.57
C ILE A 32 37.25 12.23 30.57
N SER A 33 37.83 11.70 31.65
CA SER A 33 37.07 10.96 32.67
C SER A 33 36.01 11.82 33.35
N THR A 34 36.23 13.14 33.48
CA THR A 34 35.20 14.03 34.04
C THR A 34 34.00 14.27 33.13
N LEU A 35 34.13 14.00 31.83
CA LEU A 35 33.04 14.18 30.88
C LEU A 35 32.07 13.00 30.92
N ILE A 36 32.42 11.88 31.54
CA ILE A 36 31.60 10.68 31.60
C ILE A 36 30.50 10.86 32.66
N ASN A 37 29.25 11.08 32.21
CA ASN A 37 28.06 11.32 33.02
C ASN A 37 28.12 12.51 34.01
N GLY A 38 28.99 13.49 33.74
CA GLY A 38 29.09 14.75 34.49
C GLY A 38 29.66 14.62 35.91
N VAL A 39 29.88 15.77 36.57
CA VAL A 39 30.60 15.86 37.86
C VAL A 39 29.69 15.67 39.09
N ASN A 40 28.37 15.55 38.88
CA ASN A 40 27.38 15.74 39.95
C ASN A 40 27.32 14.60 40.99
N ASP A 41 27.86 13.41 40.70
CA ASP A 41 27.92 12.26 41.63
C ASP A 41 29.33 11.66 41.69
N THR A 42 30.32 12.49 42.08
CA THR A 42 31.71 12.05 42.20
C THR A 42 32.07 11.75 43.67
N SER A 43 32.77 10.64 43.88
CA SER A 43 33.25 10.25 45.21
C SER A 43 34.75 9.96 45.16
N ARG A 44 35.49 10.53 46.10
CA ARG A 44 36.88 10.11 46.37
C ARG A 44 36.81 8.86 47.24
N THR A 45 37.34 7.75 46.74
CA THR A 45 37.38 6.50 47.53
C THR A 45 38.61 6.48 48.45
N ASP A 46 39.79 6.86 47.92
CA ASP A 46 41.03 6.95 48.70
C ASP A 46 42.07 7.88 48.02
N GLU A 47 43.36 7.71 48.33
CA GLU A 47 44.46 8.49 47.75
C GLU A 47 44.85 8.08 46.32
N VAL A 48 44.43 6.90 45.88
CA VAL A 48 44.74 6.30 44.56
C VAL A 48 43.54 6.44 43.62
N THR A 49 42.34 6.21 44.13
CA THR A 49 41.08 6.36 43.37
C THR A 49 40.42 7.67 43.78
N ARG A 50 40.91 8.76 43.16
CA ARG A 50 40.50 10.14 43.48
C ARG A 50 39.22 10.58 42.78
N PHE A 51 38.93 10.00 41.62
CA PHE A 51 37.73 10.29 40.84
C PHE A 51 36.99 9.01 40.50
N ARG A 52 35.73 8.94 40.93
CA ARG A 52 34.85 7.82 40.70
C ARG A 52 33.40 8.28 40.68
N ASN A 53 32.64 7.81 39.70
CA ASN A 53 31.18 7.80 39.71
C ASN A 53 30.70 6.37 39.35
N LYS A 54 29.41 6.19 39.06
CA LYS A 54 28.85 4.87 38.74
C LYS A 54 29.37 4.31 37.40
N ASP A 55 29.79 5.16 36.46
CA ASP A 55 30.13 4.79 35.09
C ASP A 55 31.63 4.89 34.78
N VAL A 56 32.42 5.55 35.63
CA VAL A 56 33.87 5.63 35.49
C VAL A 56 34.62 5.54 36.82
N VAL A 57 35.75 4.85 36.80
CA VAL A 57 36.76 4.84 37.86
C VAL A 57 38.10 5.29 37.30
N VAL A 58 38.73 6.26 37.95
CA VAL A 58 40.10 6.70 37.64
C VAL A 58 41.06 6.22 38.71
N ILE A 59 42.11 5.53 38.28
CA ILE A 59 43.16 4.99 39.14
C ILE A 59 44.46 5.75 38.84
N ASP A 60 44.98 6.43 39.86
CA ASP A 60 46.29 7.08 39.80
C ASP A 60 47.39 6.07 39.51
N GLY A 61 48.39 6.49 38.75
CA GLY A 61 49.43 5.58 38.32
C GLY A 61 50.35 5.10 39.44
N PRO A 62 51.16 4.07 39.16
CA PRO A 62 52.19 3.60 40.07
C PRO A 62 53.36 4.58 40.14
N THR A 63 54.17 4.47 41.20
CA THR A 63 55.38 5.30 41.33
C THR A 63 56.45 4.89 40.31
N THR A 64 57.50 5.70 40.12
CA THR A 64 58.63 5.35 39.25
C THR A 64 59.17 3.92 39.53
N LEU A 65 59.23 3.50 40.81
CA LEU A 65 59.72 2.18 41.23
C LEU A 65 58.76 1.02 40.90
N GLY A 66 57.48 1.31 40.66
CA GLY A 66 56.50 0.33 40.20
C GLY A 66 56.17 -0.79 41.18
N GLN A 67 56.40 -0.61 42.48
CA GLN A 67 56.06 -1.63 43.49
C GLN A 67 54.54 -1.79 43.64
N GLU A 68 53.78 -0.76 43.25
CA GLU A 68 52.33 -0.68 43.38
C GLU A 68 51.57 -1.24 42.18
N VAL A 69 52.24 -1.73 41.12
CA VAL A 69 51.56 -2.20 39.89
C VAL A 69 50.53 -3.30 40.18
N GLY A 70 50.83 -4.19 41.13
CA GLY A 70 49.89 -5.23 41.57
C GLY A 70 48.62 -4.68 42.21
N ASP A 71 48.75 -3.59 42.98
CA ASP A 71 47.63 -2.86 43.59
C ASP A 71 46.77 -2.19 42.50
N ARG A 72 47.38 -1.50 41.54
CA ARG A 72 46.66 -0.82 40.44
C ARG A 72 45.88 -1.79 39.57
N ILE A 73 46.50 -2.91 39.17
CA ILE A 73 45.82 -3.97 38.41
C ILE A 73 44.65 -4.54 39.22
N THR A 74 44.85 -4.82 40.51
CA THR A 74 43.79 -5.40 41.35
C THR A 74 42.60 -4.44 41.50
N ARG A 75 42.86 -3.15 41.66
CA ARG A 75 41.82 -2.11 41.68
C ARG A 75 41.08 -2.01 40.36
N GLY A 76 41.79 -2.12 39.23
CA GLY A 76 41.16 -2.16 37.91
C GLY A 76 40.25 -3.36 37.72
N VAL A 77 40.70 -4.55 38.11
CA VAL A 77 39.88 -5.78 38.10
C VAL A 77 38.66 -5.62 39.01
N LEU A 78 38.84 -5.15 40.24
CA LEU A 78 37.75 -4.89 41.18
C LEU A 78 36.70 -3.94 40.60
N ALA A 79 37.12 -2.81 40.04
CA ALA A 79 36.22 -1.81 39.46
C ALA A 79 35.36 -2.39 38.33
N VAL A 80 35.98 -3.17 37.44
CA VAL A 80 35.25 -3.81 36.33
C VAL A 80 34.32 -4.91 36.86
N LEU A 81 34.76 -5.76 37.79
CA LEU A 81 33.89 -6.81 38.35
C LEU A 81 32.69 -6.22 39.11
N GLU A 82 32.89 -5.11 39.83
CA GLU A 82 31.80 -4.40 40.47
C GLU A 82 30.80 -3.86 39.42
N ALA A 83 31.29 -3.37 38.28
CA ALA A 83 30.44 -2.95 37.17
C ALA A 83 29.65 -4.10 36.55
N VAL A 84 30.31 -5.23 36.30
CA VAL A 84 29.66 -6.45 35.81
C VAL A 84 28.58 -6.94 36.79
N SER A 85 28.80 -6.78 38.10
CA SER A 85 27.79 -7.11 39.12
C SER A 85 26.52 -6.26 39.05
N ARG A 86 26.58 -5.08 38.43
CA ARG A 86 25.42 -4.20 38.18
C ARG A 86 24.77 -4.44 36.81
N GLY A 87 25.33 -5.33 35.98
CA GLY A 87 24.85 -5.60 34.63
C GLY A 87 25.53 -4.80 33.53
N GLU A 88 26.64 -4.12 33.82
CA GLU A 88 27.44 -3.47 32.79
C GLU A 88 28.33 -4.50 32.07
N THR A 89 28.20 -4.56 30.74
CA THR A 89 28.86 -5.57 29.90
C THR A 89 29.76 -4.97 28.83
N ASP A 90 29.59 -3.68 28.52
CA ASP A 90 30.41 -2.96 27.55
C ASP A 90 31.47 -2.16 28.32
N ILE A 91 32.69 -2.69 28.40
CA ILE A 91 33.76 -2.15 29.25
C ILE A 91 34.79 -1.43 28.38
N SER A 92 34.95 -0.13 28.59
CA SER A 92 36.00 0.67 27.96
C SER A 92 37.18 0.83 28.92
N ILE A 93 38.41 0.64 28.44
CA ILE A 93 39.62 0.93 29.21
C ILE A 93 40.45 1.97 28.46
N ILE A 94 40.68 3.13 29.07
CA ILE A 94 41.56 4.16 28.53
C ILE A 94 42.78 4.31 29.44
N ALA A 95 43.97 4.30 28.87
CA ALA A 95 45.17 4.23 29.69
C ALA A 95 46.41 4.83 29.01
N HIS A 96 47.36 5.31 29.81
CA HIS A 96 48.63 5.90 29.33
C HIS A 96 49.83 5.27 30.02
N SER A 97 50.96 5.17 29.31
CA SER A 97 52.26 4.80 29.89
C SER A 97 52.21 3.44 30.60
N ARG A 98 52.65 3.38 31.86
CA ARG A 98 52.60 2.16 32.68
C ARG A 98 51.16 1.72 32.97
N GLY A 99 50.23 2.66 33.11
CA GLY A 99 48.79 2.38 33.22
C GLY A 99 48.27 1.61 31.99
N ALA A 100 48.79 1.88 30.80
CA ALA A 100 48.42 1.13 29.59
C ALA A 100 48.97 -0.31 29.59
N VAL A 101 50.12 -0.54 30.23
CA VAL A 101 50.63 -1.91 30.48
C VAL A 101 49.79 -2.62 31.54
N GLU A 102 49.38 -1.92 32.60
CA GLU A 102 48.45 -2.42 33.61
C GLU A 102 47.10 -2.78 32.98
N ALA A 103 46.59 -1.98 32.04
CA ALA A 103 45.35 -2.23 31.31
C ALA A 103 45.35 -3.58 30.58
N ILE A 104 46.46 -3.92 29.92
CA ILE A 104 46.63 -5.23 29.25
C ILE A 104 46.52 -6.35 30.28
N LEU A 105 47.16 -6.21 31.44
CA LEU A 105 47.09 -7.23 32.49
C LEU A 105 45.71 -7.29 33.18
N VAL A 106 45.01 -6.18 33.34
CA VAL A 106 43.62 -6.17 33.83
C VAL A 106 42.75 -7.02 32.90
N ALA A 107 42.88 -6.86 31.57
CA ALA A 107 42.15 -7.68 30.61
C ALA A 107 42.49 -9.18 30.73
N HIS A 108 43.77 -9.53 30.95
CA HIS A 108 44.18 -10.93 31.18
C HIS A 108 43.56 -11.51 32.46
N GLU A 109 43.54 -10.75 33.54
CA GLU A 109 42.93 -11.21 34.79
C GLU A 109 41.40 -11.35 34.66
N LEU A 110 40.74 -10.47 33.92
CA LEU A 110 39.30 -10.58 33.64
C LEU A 110 38.98 -11.82 32.80
N GLU A 111 39.76 -12.14 31.76
CA GLU A 111 39.60 -13.37 30.97
C GLU A 111 39.84 -14.64 31.82
N ARG A 112 40.86 -14.60 32.70
CA ARG A 112 41.12 -15.69 33.64
C ARG A 112 39.94 -15.91 34.58
N ILE A 113 39.39 -14.83 35.16
CA ILE A 113 38.23 -14.91 36.06
C ILE A 113 36.98 -15.38 35.32
N GLN A 114 36.74 -14.89 34.09
CA GLN A 114 35.67 -15.41 33.23
C GLN A 114 35.78 -16.92 33.02
N THR A 115 37.00 -17.44 32.82
CA THR A 115 37.24 -18.88 32.68
C THR A 115 36.92 -19.65 33.96
N LEU A 116 37.37 -19.15 35.12
CA LEU A 116 37.08 -19.77 36.42
C LEU A 116 35.58 -19.83 36.74
N LEU A 117 34.82 -18.79 36.37
CA LEU A 117 33.37 -18.73 36.62
C LEU A 117 32.55 -19.74 35.80
N LYS A 118 33.13 -20.29 34.71
CA LYS A 118 32.53 -21.39 33.94
C LYS A 118 32.60 -22.71 34.70
N GLU A 119 33.63 -22.90 35.51
CA GLU A 119 33.85 -24.12 36.28
C GLU A 119 33.08 -24.12 37.61
N GLN A 120 32.98 -22.96 38.26
CA GLN A 120 32.33 -22.83 39.57
C GLN A 120 31.56 -21.49 39.72
N SER A 121 30.46 -21.48 40.47
CA SER A 121 29.73 -20.25 40.84
C SER A 121 30.21 -19.69 42.18
N GLY A 122 30.12 -18.37 42.35
CA GLY A 122 30.48 -17.68 43.58
C GLY A 122 31.98 -17.35 43.69
N PHE A 123 32.37 -16.74 44.80
CA PHE A 123 33.78 -16.48 45.11
C PHE A 123 34.53 -17.80 45.33
N ASN A 124 35.65 -17.98 44.64
CA ASN A 124 36.63 -19.05 44.86
C ASN A 124 38.00 -18.41 45.16
N PRO A 125 38.77 -18.87 46.16
CA PRO A 125 40.16 -18.46 46.39
C PRO A 125 41.08 -18.42 45.15
N ASP A 126 40.83 -19.24 44.13
CA ASP A 126 41.55 -19.23 42.85
C ASP A 126 41.41 -17.89 42.09
N ILE A 127 40.37 -17.10 42.38
CA ILE A 127 40.21 -15.74 41.87
C ILE A 127 41.39 -14.87 42.31
N CYS A 128 41.88 -15.05 43.53
CA CYS A 128 43.05 -14.34 44.05
C CYS A 128 44.39 -14.93 43.55
N ASN A 129 44.38 -16.02 42.79
CA ASN A 129 45.58 -16.71 42.31
C ASN A 129 46.04 -16.20 40.93
N SER A 130 46.30 -14.89 40.83
CA SER A 130 46.84 -14.29 39.60
C SER A 130 48.20 -14.89 39.21
N VAL A 131 48.46 -14.94 37.90
CA VAL A 131 49.74 -15.34 37.32
C VAL A 131 50.84 -14.30 37.65
N CYS A 132 50.49 -13.03 37.79
CA CYS A 132 51.43 -11.99 38.24
C CYS A 132 51.59 -12.07 39.75
N LYS A 133 52.84 -12.20 40.22
CA LYS A 133 53.17 -12.25 41.65
C LYS A 133 52.70 -11.00 42.41
N TYR A 134 52.84 -9.81 41.82
CA TYR A 134 52.43 -8.55 42.45
C TYR A 134 50.91 -8.44 42.57
N THR A 135 50.18 -8.77 41.50
CA THR A 135 48.72 -8.80 41.48
C THR A 135 48.18 -9.86 42.45
N LYS A 136 48.78 -11.06 42.47
CA LYS A 136 48.44 -12.11 43.43
C LYS A 136 48.64 -11.65 44.88
N ALA A 137 49.75 -10.98 45.18
CA ALA A 137 50.00 -10.45 46.51
C ALA A 137 48.95 -9.40 46.92
N ALA A 138 48.60 -8.49 46.01
CA ALA A 138 47.58 -7.46 46.25
C ALA A 138 46.18 -8.06 46.44
N MET A 139 45.78 -9.01 45.58
CA MET A 139 44.49 -9.73 45.66
C MET A 139 44.35 -10.57 46.94
N ASN A 140 45.44 -11.17 47.44
CA ASN A 140 45.41 -11.95 48.68
C ASN A 140 45.60 -11.10 49.95
N GLY A 141 46.10 -9.87 49.79
CA GLY A 141 46.37 -8.93 50.88
C GLY A 141 45.26 -7.90 51.02
N THR A 142 45.59 -6.64 50.70
CA THR A 142 44.75 -5.47 50.97
C THR A 142 43.39 -5.49 50.28
N HIS A 143 43.26 -6.21 49.16
CA HIS A 143 42.04 -6.24 48.34
C HIS A 143 41.18 -7.49 48.50
N LYS A 144 41.63 -8.46 49.31
CA LYS A 144 40.95 -9.75 49.44
C LYS A 144 39.51 -9.59 49.93
N SER A 145 39.31 -8.80 50.98
CA SER A 145 37.98 -8.55 51.54
C SER A 145 37.04 -7.91 50.52
N ALA A 146 37.54 -6.99 49.68
CA ALA A 146 36.72 -6.34 48.66
C ALA A 146 36.25 -7.35 47.60
N LEU A 147 37.15 -8.24 47.15
CA LEU A 147 36.83 -9.31 46.21
C LEU A 147 35.81 -10.30 46.80
N GLU A 148 35.96 -10.69 48.06
CA GLU A 148 35.04 -11.61 48.75
C GLU A 148 33.62 -11.05 48.87
N THR A 149 33.48 -9.72 48.97
CA THR A 149 32.18 -9.06 49.16
C THR A 149 31.43 -8.73 47.87
N LEU A 150 32.02 -8.95 46.70
CA LEU A 150 31.34 -8.70 45.42
C LEU A 150 30.13 -9.62 45.23
N ASN A 151 29.12 -9.15 44.48
CA ASN A 151 27.97 -9.96 44.12
C ASN A 151 28.33 -10.93 42.98
N TRP A 152 28.95 -12.06 43.33
CA TRP A 152 29.45 -13.06 42.38
C TRP A 152 28.36 -13.76 41.57
N ASP A 153 27.13 -13.82 42.07
CA ASP A 153 26.00 -14.41 41.34
C ASP A 153 25.62 -13.53 40.14
N GLU A 154 25.50 -12.21 40.33
CA GLU A 154 25.27 -11.28 39.22
C GLU A 154 26.50 -11.16 38.31
N ILE A 155 27.72 -11.21 38.87
CA ILE A 155 28.94 -11.23 38.03
C ILE A 155 28.90 -12.42 37.07
N LYS A 156 28.63 -13.64 37.59
CA LYS A 156 28.58 -14.84 36.76
C LYS A 156 27.54 -14.73 35.64
N LYS A 157 26.36 -14.17 35.94
CA LYS A 157 25.27 -13.98 34.99
C LYS A 157 25.64 -13.07 33.82
N HIS A 158 26.46 -12.05 34.04
CA HIS A 158 26.80 -11.06 33.02
C HIS A 158 28.20 -11.25 32.39
N MET A 159 29.10 -11.99 33.05
CA MET A 159 30.50 -12.11 32.65
C MET A 159 30.72 -12.65 31.22
N ASP A 160 29.91 -13.62 30.78
CA ASP A 160 30.04 -14.19 29.42
C ASP A 160 29.66 -13.17 28.32
N ALA A 161 28.86 -12.15 28.66
CA ALA A 161 28.48 -11.06 27.76
C ALA A 161 29.48 -9.89 27.76
N VAL A 162 30.51 -9.92 28.62
CA VAL A 162 31.48 -8.82 28.73
C VAL A 162 32.30 -8.67 27.45
N LYS A 163 32.34 -7.44 26.94
CA LYS A 163 33.17 -7.01 25.81
C LYS A 163 34.08 -5.90 26.29
N ILE A 164 35.39 -6.07 26.07
CA ILE A 164 36.36 -5.04 26.42
C ILE A 164 36.83 -4.31 25.15
N SER A 165 36.77 -2.99 25.19
CA SER A 165 37.39 -2.09 24.21
C SER A 165 38.49 -1.31 24.91
N MET A 166 39.68 -1.22 24.31
CA MET A 166 40.83 -0.55 24.92
C MET A 166 41.41 0.54 24.02
N LEU A 167 41.76 1.68 24.60
CA LEU A 167 42.59 2.72 23.97
C LEU A 167 43.81 3.00 24.85
N ASN A 168 44.96 2.54 24.38
CA ASN A 168 46.23 2.62 25.08
C ASN A 168 47.16 3.67 24.45
N ILE A 169 47.69 4.57 25.26
CA ILE A 169 48.62 5.63 24.84
C ILE A 169 50.03 5.29 25.34
N ASP A 170 50.95 5.07 24.40
CA ASP A 170 52.38 4.82 24.59
C ASP A 170 52.70 3.84 25.75
N PRO A 171 52.28 2.55 25.67
CA PRO A 171 52.38 1.60 26.77
C PRO A 171 53.82 1.23 27.11
N VAL A 172 54.35 1.75 28.21
CA VAL A 172 55.77 1.62 28.59
C VAL A 172 55.92 0.86 29.92
N PRO A 173 56.59 -0.31 29.94
CA PRO A 173 56.81 -1.10 31.15
C PRO A 173 58.01 -0.63 32.00
N GLY A 174 58.77 0.35 31.49
CA GLY A 174 60.07 0.77 32.04
C GLY A 174 61.24 -0.03 31.48
N GLY A 175 62.47 0.30 31.90
CA GLY A 175 63.70 -0.27 31.34
C GLY A 175 64.87 -0.30 32.33
N ASN A 176 65.96 -0.97 31.94
CA ASN A 176 67.15 -1.07 32.79
C ASN A 176 67.99 0.21 32.68
N TYR A 177 68.17 0.91 33.80
CA TYR A 177 69.10 2.04 33.89
C TYR A 177 70.55 1.50 33.99
N VAL A 178 71.31 1.63 32.90
CA VAL A 178 72.78 1.39 32.82
C VAL A 178 73.27 -0.05 33.01
N GLY A 179 72.56 -1.06 32.47
CA GLY A 179 73.13 -2.41 32.23
C GLY A 179 73.58 -3.23 33.46
N ILE A 180 73.46 -2.71 34.68
CA ILE A 180 73.78 -3.42 35.92
C ILE A 180 72.48 -4.00 36.49
N THR A 181 72.43 -5.33 36.52
CA THR A 181 71.27 -6.12 36.89
C THR A 181 71.22 -6.36 38.41
N TYR A 182 69.99 -6.34 38.96
CA TYR A 182 69.54 -6.73 40.31
C TYR A 182 69.23 -5.64 41.36
N LEU A 183 69.85 -4.46 41.37
CA LEU A 183 69.58 -3.44 42.42
C LEU A 183 68.92 -2.13 41.93
N SER A 184 68.81 -1.90 40.62
CA SER A 184 68.36 -0.62 40.03
C SER A 184 67.42 -0.75 38.82
N SER A 185 66.70 -1.88 38.67
CA SER A 185 65.80 -2.06 37.53
C SER A 185 64.49 -1.31 37.73
N LEU A 186 64.23 -0.31 36.89
CA LEU A 186 62.92 0.32 36.71
C LEU A 186 62.01 -0.47 35.75
N ALA A 187 62.46 -1.64 35.29
CA ALA A 187 61.77 -2.44 34.29
C ALA A 187 60.82 -3.44 34.94
N TRP A 188 59.53 -3.28 34.63
CA TRP A 188 58.55 -4.32 34.89
C TRP A 188 58.66 -5.40 33.81
N ARG A 189 58.57 -6.68 34.19
CA ARG A 189 58.65 -7.82 33.28
C ARG A 189 57.51 -8.79 33.55
N ASP A 190 56.63 -8.95 32.57
CA ASP A 190 55.60 -9.99 32.49
C ASP A 190 55.45 -10.33 31.00
N PRO A 191 55.54 -11.61 30.60
CA PRO A 191 55.41 -11.99 29.19
C PRO A 191 54.03 -11.63 28.60
N ARG A 192 52.99 -11.49 29.44
CA ARG A 192 51.63 -11.17 28.99
C ARG A 192 51.47 -9.75 28.47
N PHE A 193 52.42 -8.84 28.70
CA PHE A 193 52.35 -7.49 28.12
C PHE A 193 52.28 -7.51 26.59
N TYR A 194 52.85 -8.54 25.98
CA TYR A 194 53.00 -8.65 24.55
C TYR A 194 51.79 -9.28 23.87
N GLU A 195 50.74 -9.61 24.63
CA GLU A 195 49.54 -10.26 24.14
C GLU A 195 48.28 -9.54 24.62
N VAL A 196 47.36 -9.26 23.70
CA VAL A 196 46.00 -8.79 24.01
C VAL A 196 45.08 -10.01 24.08
N PRO A 197 44.40 -10.28 25.22
CA PRO A 197 43.57 -11.48 25.41
C PRO A 197 42.27 -11.44 24.60
N LYS A 198 41.60 -12.59 24.42
CA LYS A 198 40.44 -12.76 23.52
C LYS A 198 39.16 -12.06 24.01
N ILE A 199 39.08 -11.77 25.31
CA ILE A 199 38.01 -10.96 25.90
C ILE A 199 37.97 -9.54 25.31
N VAL A 200 39.10 -9.03 24.81
CA VAL A 200 39.21 -7.72 24.16
C VAL A 200 38.73 -7.82 22.71
N LYS A 201 37.69 -7.06 22.39
CA LYS A 201 37.09 -7.00 21.04
C LYS A 201 37.67 -5.87 20.19
N GLU A 202 38.21 -4.87 20.84
CA GLU A 202 38.83 -3.72 20.20
C GLU A 202 40.05 -3.24 21.00
N TYR A 203 41.15 -2.97 20.30
CA TYR A 203 42.37 -2.43 20.88
C TYR A 203 42.96 -1.37 19.94
N GLU A 204 42.87 -0.10 20.35
CA GLU A 204 43.55 1.03 19.73
C GLU A 204 44.80 1.39 20.52
N GLN A 205 45.89 1.67 19.81
CA GLN A 205 47.15 2.08 20.40
C GLN A 205 47.75 3.28 19.67
N PHE A 206 48.18 4.26 20.45
CA PHE A 206 48.93 5.42 19.99
C PHE A 206 50.36 5.37 20.51
N VAL A 207 51.34 5.65 19.65
CA VAL A 207 52.78 5.70 20.02
C VAL A 207 53.39 7.01 19.54
N TYR A 208 54.29 7.59 20.33
CA TYR A 208 54.92 8.87 19.98
C TYR A 208 56.26 8.72 19.26
N GLU A 209 56.41 9.42 18.14
CA GLU A 209 57.55 9.31 17.21
C GLU A 209 58.84 9.92 17.73
N ASN A 210 58.78 10.97 18.56
CA ASN A 210 59.91 11.82 18.91
C ASN A 210 60.45 11.59 20.33
N GLU A 211 59.96 10.59 21.05
CA GLU A 211 60.53 10.22 22.34
C GLU A 211 61.88 9.51 22.15
N ARG A 212 62.90 9.99 22.87
CA ARG A 212 64.29 9.50 22.82
C ARG A 212 64.87 9.18 24.18
N SER A 213 64.09 9.24 25.25
CA SER A 213 64.56 8.97 26.61
C SER A 213 64.80 7.48 26.84
N ARG A 214 65.83 7.16 27.63
CA ARG A 214 66.06 5.77 28.09
C ARG A 214 64.87 5.25 28.88
N CYS A 215 64.67 3.94 28.86
CA CYS A 215 63.60 3.24 29.58
C CYS A 215 62.17 3.50 29.09
N PHE A 216 61.99 4.27 28.02
CA PHE A 216 60.68 4.58 27.45
C PHE A 216 60.30 3.72 26.25
N LYS A 217 60.81 2.50 26.09
CA LYS A 217 60.45 1.66 24.93
C LYS A 217 59.01 1.16 25.06
N PRO A 218 58.07 1.58 24.17
CA PRO A 218 56.68 1.17 24.29
C PRO A 218 56.49 -0.24 23.72
N ILE A 219 55.46 -0.92 24.19
CA ILE A 219 55.08 -2.27 23.76
C ILE A 219 54.06 -2.16 22.64
N VAL A 220 54.27 -2.89 21.56
CA VAL A 220 53.25 -3.14 20.54
C VAL A 220 52.85 -4.61 20.66
N PRO A 221 51.69 -4.92 21.28
CA PRO A 221 51.31 -6.30 21.55
C PRO A 221 50.73 -6.97 20.31
N LYS A 222 50.64 -8.30 20.36
CA LYS A 222 49.92 -9.13 19.39
C LYS A 222 48.53 -9.46 19.93
N CYS A 223 47.50 -9.38 19.08
CA CYS A 223 46.17 -9.85 19.46
C CYS A 223 46.10 -11.39 19.38
N VAL A 224 45.64 -12.03 20.46
CA VAL A 224 45.49 -13.49 20.52
C VAL A 224 44.32 -13.95 19.64
N SER A 225 43.24 -13.17 19.59
CA SER A 225 42.11 -13.41 18.68
C SER A 225 42.28 -12.66 17.36
N LYS A 226 41.91 -13.31 16.25
CA LYS A 226 41.80 -12.65 14.94
C LYS A 226 40.57 -11.75 14.82
N GLU A 227 39.60 -11.92 15.72
CA GLU A 227 38.37 -11.11 15.75
C GLU A 227 38.59 -9.75 16.44
N THR A 228 39.66 -9.60 17.22
CA THR A 228 40.00 -8.34 17.88
C THR A 228 40.38 -7.31 16.83
N LYS A 229 39.65 -6.19 16.80
CA LYS A 229 39.98 -5.05 15.94
C LYS A 229 41.20 -4.34 16.51
N PHE A 230 42.36 -4.50 15.88
CA PHE A 230 43.61 -3.87 16.29
C PHE A 230 43.94 -2.66 15.42
N LYS A 231 44.17 -1.50 16.04
CA LYS A 231 44.57 -0.27 15.35
C LYS A 231 45.80 0.32 16.03
N LEU A 232 46.89 0.45 15.28
CA LEU A 232 48.12 1.11 15.74
C LEU A 232 48.34 2.39 14.95
N GLN A 233 48.55 3.50 15.65
CA GLN A 233 48.85 4.80 15.04
C GLN A 233 50.07 5.44 15.70
N SER A 234 50.92 6.09 14.90
CA SER A 234 51.96 6.97 15.42
C SER A 234 51.50 8.43 15.38
N LEU A 235 51.95 9.21 16.37
CA LEU A 235 51.78 10.66 16.41
C LEU A 235 53.13 11.34 16.69
N PRO A 236 53.38 12.53 16.12
CA PRO A 236 54.55 13.31 16.50
C PRO A 236 54.42 13.77 17.95
N GLY A 237 55.55 13.92 18.64
CA GLY A 237 55.60 14.21 20.07
C GLY A 237 56.51 13.29 20.85
N HIS A 238 56.68 13.59 22.13
CA HIS A 238 57.33 12.73 23.11
C HIS A 238 56.29 12.06 24.02
N HIS A 239 56.73 11.25 24.97
CA HIS A 239 55.86 10.39 25.79
C HIS A 239 54.71 11.14 26.50
N GLY A 240 54.92 12.40 26.87
CA GLY A 240 53.95 13.23 27.57
C GLY A 240 53.10 14.14 26.68
N THR A 241 53.35 14.19 25.37
CA THR A 241 52.74 15.20 24.48
C THR A 241 51.21 15.11 24.46
N GLY A 242 50.63 13.95 24.13
CA GLY A 242 49.17 13.84 24.14
C GLY A 242 48.55 13.68 25.52
N SER A 243 49.35 13.53 26.58
CA SER A 243 48.89 13.56 27.98
C SER A 243 48.92 14.96 28.59
N GLY A 244 49.39 15.97 27.85
CA GLY A 244 49.29 17.38 28.23
C GLY A 244 50.58 18.10 28.60
N ASN A 245 51.75 17.50 28.36
CA ASN A 245 53.02 18.22 28.37
C ASN A 245 53.28 18.81 26.97
N LEU A 246 52.97 20.09 26.79
CA LEU A 246 53.14 20.81 25.51
C LEU A 246 54.58 21.32 25.30
N LEU A 247 55.43 21.20 26.32
CA LEU A 247 56.84 21.57 26.29
C LEU A 247 57.71 20.35 25.98
N ASP A 248 59.04 20.48 26.02
CA ASP A 248 59.92 19.31 25.90
C ASP A 248 59.93 18.43 27.18
N GLN A 249 60.68 17.32 27.16
CA GLN A 249 60.81 16.39 28.30
C GLN A 249 61.49 17.02 29.55
N GLN A 250 62.05 18.22 29.42
CA GLN A 250 62.66 19.02 30.49
C GLN A 250 61.84 20.27 30.82
N ARG A 251 60.63 20.40 30.24
CA ARG A 251 59.76 21.59 30.34
C ARG A 251 60.38 22.86 29.72
N GLY A 252 61.32 22.68 28.78
CA GLY A 252 61.85 23.74 27.93
C GLY A 252 60.86 24.13 26.83
N VAL A 253 60.81 25.42 26.52
CA VAL A 253 59.97 25.97 25.45
C VAL A 253 60.58 25.62 24.10
N ASN A 254 59.72 25.29 23.13
CA ASN A 254 60.15 25.05 21.77
C ASN A 254 60.91 26.26 21.21
N PRO A 255 62.07 26.10 20.57
CA PRO A 255 62.81 27.23 19.99
C PRO A 255 62.12 27.84 18.77
N THR A 256 61.11 27.17 18.21
CA THR A 256 60.31 27.68 17.08
C THR A 256 59.07 28.44 17.58
N THR A 257 58.50 29.31 16.74
CA THR A 257 57.21 29.98 17.03
C THR A 257 55.99 29.08 16.78
N LYS A 258 56.21 27.81 16.42
CA LYS A 258 55.17 26.82 16.08
C LYS A 258 54.63 26.13 17.34
N SER A 259 53.38 25.69 17.30
CA SER A 259 52.65 25.13 18.45
C SER A 259 52.60 23.60 18.43
N THR A 260 52.70 22.99 19.61
CA THR A 260 52.69 21.53 19.86
C THR A 260 51.40 21.06 20.55
N GLU A 261 50.40 21.94 20.70
CA GLU A 261 49.16 21.63 21.42
C GLU A 261 48.23 20.67 20.67
N HIS A 262 48.29 20.69 19.34
CA HIS A 262 47.35 20.01 18.45
C HIS A 262 47.33 18.47 18.63
N VAL A 263 48.43 17.86 19.07
CA VAL A 263 48.47 16.40 19.36
C VAL A 263 47.65 16.06 20.60
N GLN A 264 47.66 16.91 21.64
CA GLN A 264 46.80 16.73 22.80
C GLN A 264 45.33 16.89 22.40
N GLU A 265 45.02 17.92 21.62
CA GLU A 265 43.66 18.17 21.13
C GLU A 265 43.13 17.01 20.29
N LEU A 266 43.97 16.47 19.39
CA LEU A 266 43.63 15.28 18.63
C LEU A 266 43.34 14.09 19.55
N MET A 267 44.16 13.88 20.59
CA MET A 267 43.95 12.80 21.55
C MET A 267 42.63 12.96 22.31
N VAL A 268 42.25 14.18 22.69
CA VAL A 268 40.95 14.48 23.31
C VAL A 268 39.81 14.07 22.37
N VAL A 269 39.84 14.47 21.09
CA VAL A 269 38.80 14.09 20.12
C VAL A 269 38.77 12.57 19.91
N LYS A 270 39.93 11.91 19.80
CA LYS A 270 40.05 10.44 19.64
C LYS A 270 39.45 9.68 20.82
N LEU A 271 39.70 10.14 22.04
CA LEU A 271 39.14 9.53 23.25
C LEU A 271 37.61 9.72 23.33
N ILE A 272 37.09 10.89 22.99
CA ILE A 272 35.64 11.14 22.95
C ILE A 272 34.97 10.23 21.90
N ASP A 273 35.52 10.17 20.69
CA ASP A 273 35.02 9.29 19.63
C ASP A 273 35.05 7.82 20.07
N PHE A 274 36.21 7.35 20.58
CA PHE A 274 36.38 5.99 21.11
C PHE A 274 35.36 5.61 22.19
N LEU A 275 35.14 6.48 23.17
CA LEU A 275 34.21 6.23 24.27
C LEU A 275 32.75 6.25 23.77
N THR A 276 32.39 7.25 22.97
CA THR A 276 31.01 7.41 22.50
C THR A 276 30.56 6.30 21.55
N ARG A 277 31.43 5.85 20.64
CA ARG A 277 31.13 4.71 19.74
C ARG A 277 31.11 3.37 20.47
N ASN A 278 31.68 3.29 21.68
CA ASN A 278 31.57 2.16 22.60
C ASN A 278 30.44 2.35 23.66
N GLY A 279 29.48 3.24 23.39
CA GLY A 279 28.26 3.38 24.19
C GLY A 279 28.41 4.16 25.49
N VAL A 280 29.55 4.82 25.72
CA VAL A 280 29.77 5.67 26.90
C VAL A 280 29.11 7.03 26.68
N ASN A 281 28.32 7.47 27.67
CA ASN A 281 27.68 8.77 27.63
C ASN A 281 28.65 9.89 28.06
N ILE A 282 28.84 10.87 27.18
CA ILE A 282 29.74 12.02 27.39
C ILE A 282 28.91 13.29 27.50
N THR A 283 29.13 14.05 28.56
CA THR A 283 28.45 15.31 28.88
C THR A 283 29.48 16.44 29.01
N PRO A 284 29.37 17.48 28.17
CA PRO A 284 30.20 18.69 28.27
C PRO A 284 30.17 19.33 29.67
N ARG A 285 31.28 19.96 30.08
CA ARG A 285 31.33 20.79 31.30
C ARG A 285 30.64 22.13 31.05
N ALA A 286 29.99 22.68 32.08
CA ALA A 286 29.26 23.95 31.99
C ALA A 286 30.17 25.20 31.98
N ASP A 287 31.27 25.21 32.75
CA ASP A 287 32.16 26.38 32.88
C ASP A 287 33.65 25.98 32.93
N ALA A 288 34.52 26.87 32.44
CA ALA A 288 36.00 26.78 32.48
C ALA A 288 36.62 25.51 31.88
N ASP A 289 36.11 25.06 30.72
CA ASP A 289 36.65 23.91 29.99
C ASP A 289 37.97 24.26 29.24
N PRO A 290 39.10 23.58 29.51
CA PRO A 290 40.38 23.83 28.83
C PRO A 290 40.35 23.53 27.32
N PHE A 291 39.36 22.77 26.86
CA PHE A 291 39.13 22.40 25.47
C PHE A 291 37.77 22.90 24.96
N ALA A 292 37.26 24.01 25.51
CA ALA A 292 35.95 24.57 25.18
C ALA A 292 35.67 24.68 23.67
N HIS A 293 36.68 25.03 22.87
CA HIS A 293 36.55 25.15 21.41
C HIS A 293 36.32 23.80 20.69
N LEU A 294 36.87 22.69 21.21
CA LEU A 294 36.61 21.34 20.70
C LEU A 294 35.22 20.89 21.14
N ILE A 295 34.92 21.05 22.42
CA ILE A 295 33.68 20.57 23.02
C ILE A 295 32.47 21.29 22.42
N SER A 296 32.55 22.62 22.23
CA SER A 296 31.46 23.38 21.62
C SER A 296 31.16 22.92 20.20
N TYR A 297 32.18 22.60 19.40
CA TYR A 297 31.99 22.08 18.05
C TYR A 297 31.38 20.68 18.06
N LEU A 298 31.96 19.75 18.84
CA LEU A 298 31.55 18.33 18.88
C LEU A 298 30.15 18.13 19.46
N PHE A 299 29.74 18.97 20.41
CA PHE A 299 28.46 18.86 21.12
C PHE A 299 27.49 20.01 20.84
N SER A 300 27.73 20.82 19.80
CA SER A 300 26.78 21.86 19.38
C SER A 300 25.37 21.27 19.20
N GLU A 301 24.39 21.89 19.86
CA GLU A 301 22.95 21.60 19.76
C GLU A 301 22.28 22.33 18.58
N GLU A 302 23.03 23.16 17.83
CA GLU A 302 22.48 23.72 16.60
C GLU A 302 22.04 22.57 15.67
N PRO A 303 20.98 22.75 14.86
CA PRO A 303 20.59 21.77 13.84
C PRO A 303 21.67 21.70 12.75
N SER A 304 22.81 21.09 13.06
CA SER A 304 23.86 20.83 12.10
C SER A 304 23.41 19.71 11.18
N LEU A 305 23.60 19.89 9.88
CA LEU A 305 23.40 18.82 8.89
C LEU A 305 24.36 17.64 9.11
N LEU A 306 25.39 17.81 9.94
CA LEU A 306 26.39 16.80 10.28
C LEU A 306 26.05 16.07 11.58
N SER A 307 26.18 14.75 11.56
CA SER A 307 26.24 13.88 12.71
C SER A 307 27.47 14.15 13.59
N ARG A 308 27.50 13.61 14.82
CA ARG A 308 28.66 13.72 15.71
C ARG A 308 29.91 13.05 15.11
N GLU A 309 29.72 11.92 14.43
CA GLU A 309 30.81 11.18 13.77
C GLU A 309 31.47 12.02 12.67
N GLU A 310 30.67 12.68 11.82
CA GLU A 310 31.17 13.59 10.78
C GLU A 310 31.87 14.83 11.35
N ARG A 311 31.42 15.31 12.52
CA ARG A 311 32.10 16.39 13.26
C ARG A 311 33.44 15.91 13.81
N CYS A 312 33.52 14.71 14.39
CA CYS A 312 34.80 14.12 14.82
C CYS A 312 35.77 13.99 13.63
N GLU A 313 35.32 13.46 12.50
CA GLU A 313 36.15 13.33 11.29
C GLU A 313 36.63 14.69 10.75
N SER A 314 35.75 15.69 10.79
CA SER A 314 36.11 17.06 10.42
C SER A 314 37.18 17.65 11.34
N MET A 315 37.09 17.40 12.65
CA MET A 315 38.12 17.81 13.59
C MET A 315 39.42 17.04 13.41
N TYR A 316 39.38 15.74 13.11
CA TYR A 316 40.57 14.98 12.74
C TYR A 316 41.29 15.62 11.56
N PHE A 317 40.55 15.99 10.51
CA PHE A 317 41.14 16.66 9.35
C PHE A 317 41.83 17.98 9.71
N ILE A 318 41.16 18.83 10.51
CA ILE A 318 41.70 20.14 10.93
C ILE A 318 42.98 19.93 11.74
N LEU A 319 42.92 19.11 12.79
CA LEU A 319 44.02 18.86 13.70
C LEU A 319 45.18 18.17 13.00
N TYR A 320 44.92 17.21 12.11
CA TYR A 320 45.96 16.57 11.33
C TYR A 320 46.72 17.55 10.42
N ASN A 321 46.02 18.45 9.75
CA ASN A 321 46.66 19.50 8.95
C ASN A 321 47.47 20.48 9.82
N GLN A 322 46.95 20.86 10.99
CA GLN A 322 47.67 21.72 11.92
C GLN A 322 48.93 21.05 12.47
N ILE A 323 48.87 19.76 12.80
CA ILE A 323 50.03 18.99 13.24
C ILE A 323 51.09 18.92 12.13
N ILE A 324 50.71 18.66 10.87
CA ILE A 324 51.65 18.69 9.73
C ILE A 324 52.29 20.07 9.56
N ALA A 325 51.50 21.15 9.60
CA ALA A 325 52.00 22.52 9.50
C ALA A 325 53.00 22.87 10.62
N ASN A 326 52.81 22.28 11.80
CA ASN A 326 53.66 22.46 12.98
C ASN A 326 54.70 21.36 13.19
N ARG A 327 54.93 20.45 12.22
CA ARG A 327 55.77 19.24 12.42
C ARG A 327 57.19 19.54 12.89
N GLU A 328 57.76 20.67 12.44
CA GLU A 328 59.07 21.15 12.87
C GLU A 328 59.18 21.33 14.39
N ALA A 329 58.12 21.78 15.06
CA ALA A 329 58.10 21.93 16.51
C ALA A 329 58.28 20.58 17.21
N TYR A 330 57.57 19.54 16.76
CA TYR A 330 57.69 18.21 17.34
C TYR A 330 59.04 17.54 17.06
N LEU A 331 59.67 17.81 15.91
CA LEU A 331 61.01 17.31 15.58
C LEU A 331 62.09 17.83 16.55
N HIS A 332 61.85 18.95 17.23
CA HIS A 332 62.74 19.44 18.27
C HIS A 332 62.93 18.39 19.38
N TYR A 333 61.88 17.63 19.70
CA TYR A 333 61.91 16.66 20.80
C TYR A 333 62.85 15.47 20.57
N ASN A 334 63.30 15.23 19.33
CA ASN A 334 64.35 14.25 19.03
C ASN A 334 65.69 14.60 19.70
N LYS A 335 65.89 15.88 20.08
CA LYS A 335 67.12 16.40 20.67
C LYS A 335 67.06 16.53 22.19
N THR A 336 65.93 16.21 22.80
CA THR A 336 65.69 16.33 24.24
C THR A 336 65.45 14.95 24.85
N ALA A 337 65.47 14.87 26.17
CA ALA A 337 65.18 13.67 26.95
C ALA A 337 64.93 14.05 28.41
N TYR A 338 64.29 13.17 29.18
CA TYR A 338 64.11 13.36 30.62
C TYR A 338 65.48 13.47 31.33
N PRO A 339 65.70 14.49 32.20
CA PRO A 339 67.03 14.84 32.70
C PRO A 339 67.80 13.69 33.35
N VAL A 340 67.13 12.87 34.16
CA VAL A 340 67.75 11.78 34.93
C VAL A 340 68.08 10.56 34.05
N LEU A 341 67.31 10.37 32.98
CA LEU A 341 67.38 9.17 32.14
C LEU A 341 68.33 9.36 30.95
N GLY A 342 68.41 10.58 30.42
CA GLY A 342 69.20 10.90 29.24
C GLY A 342 68.67 10.22 27.97
N GLN A 343 69.38 10.40 26.86
CA GLN A 343 68.99 9.86 25.56
C GLN A 343 69.34 8.36 25.42
N GLU A 344 68.42 7.63 24.83
CA GLU A 344 68.57 6.28 24.31
C GLU A 344 69.65 6.28 23.22
N GLN A 345 70.49 5.26 23.22
CA GLN A 345 71.65 5.12 22.33
C GLN A 345 72.70 6.25 22.39
N ALA A 346 72.65 7.18 23.36
CA ALA A 346 73.62 8.29 23.44
C ALA A 346 75.10 7.85 23.50
N ILE A 347 75.40 6.72 24.16
CA ILE A 347 76.76 6.15 24.19
C ILE A 347 77.14 5.55 22.83
N LEU A 348 76.19 4.90 22.15
CA LEU A 348 76.42 4.31 20.84
C LEU A 348 76.67 5.39 19.78
N ARG A 349 76.01 6.57 19.87
CA ARG A 349 76.26 7.74 19.01
C ARG A 349 77.72 8.20 18.99
N LEU A 350 78.46 8.00 20.09
CA LEU A 350 79.86 8.41 20.18
C LEU A 350 80.80 7.50 19.37
N ILE A 351 80.35 6.28 19.03
CA ILE A 351 81.19 5.22 18.45
C ILE A 351 80.70 4.85 17.04
N TRP A 352 79.39 4.96 16.78
CA TRP A 352 78.75 4.51 15.55
C TRP A 352 77.76 5.54 15.01
N THR A 353 77.56 5.54 13.70
CA THR A 353 76.39 6.19 13.08
C THR A 353 75.16 5.36 13.41
N ILE A 354 74.21 5.93 14.14
CA ILE A 354 72.97 5.24 14.52
C ILE A 354 71.75 5.89 13.88
N ILE A 355 70.69 5.09 13.75
CA ILE A 355 69.39 5.55 13.25
C ILE A 355 68.67 6.31 14.38
N ASP A 356 68.28 7.56 14.12
CA ASP A 356 67.59 8.42 15.10
C ASP A 356 66.07 8.22 15.08
N GLN A 357 65.63 7.00 15.45
CA GLN A 357 64.23 6.60 15.45
C GLN A 357 63.77 6.08 16.82
N ARG A 358 62.45 6.11 17.03
CA ARG A 358 61.81 5.54 18.21
C ARG A 358 62.01 4.02 18.23
N ILE A 359 62.59 3.49 19.31
CA ILE A 359 62.72 2.05 19.55
C ILE A 359 61.51 1.56 20.32
N VAL A 360 60.94 0.43 19.90
CA VAL A 360 59.77 -0.21 20.52
C VAL A 360 60.01 -1.70 20.74
N HIS A 361 59.25 -2.29 21.65
CA HIS A 361 59.18 -3.74 21.83
C HIS A 361 58.01 -4.30 21.03
N TYR A 362 58.29 -5.04 19.95
CA TYR A 362 57.27 -5.56 19.04
C TYR A 362 56.96 -7.02 19.32
N GLN A 363 55.75 -7.29 19.82
CA GLN A 363 55.18 -8.62 20.10
C GLN A 363 56.00 -9.54 21.04
N ALA A 364 57.15 -9.07 21.50
CA ALA A 364 58.08 -9.72 22.40
C ALA A 364 59.06 -8.66 22.92
N HIS A 365 59.99 -9.07 23.78
CA HIS A 365 61.05 -8.20 24.32
C HIS A 365 62.14 -7.82 23.28
N ASN A 366 61.88 -7.99 21.99
CA ASN A 366 62.81 -7.67 20.92
C ASN A 366 62.67 -6.20 20.55
N ASP A 367 63.79 -5.50 20.48
CA ASP A 367 63.84 -4.11 20.01
C ASP A 367 63.69 -4.05 18.49
N THR A 368 62.84 -3.14 18.03
CA THR A 368 62.73 -2.74 16.62
C THR A 368 62.47 -1.24 16.53
N PHE A 369 62.56 -0.66 15.34
CA PHE A 369 62.17 0.72 15.12
C PHE A 369 60.67 0.83 14.85
N LEU A 370 60.06 1.90 15.35
CA LEU A 370 58.63 2.18 15.14
C LEU A 370 58.28 2.23 13.66
N GLU A 371 59.12 2.86 12.84
CA GLU A 371 58.91 2.99 11.39
C GLU A 371 58.93 1.65 10.65
N THR A 372 59.50 0.60 11.24
CA THR A 372 59.43 -0.76 10.66
C THR A 372 58.04 -1.38 10.81
N ILE A 373 57.23 -0.90 11.77
CA ILE A 373 55.88 -1.40 12.06
C ILE A 373 54.83 -0.44 11.51
N VAL A 374 55.06 0.87 11.68
CA VAL A 374 54.20 1.96 11.23
C VAL A 374 55.04 2.84 10.31
N PRO A 375 55.19 2.46 9.03
CA PRO A 375 55.99 3.24 8.09
C PRO A 375 55.37 4.63 7.88
N PRO A 376 56.20 5.67 7.69
CA PRO A 376 55.70 7.00 7.37
C PRO A 376 55.01 6.97 6.00
N VAL A 377 53.93 7.73 5.88
CA VAL A 377 53.21 7.86 4.60
C VAL A 377 54.13 8.54 3.57
N PRO A 378 54.32 7.95 2.37
CA PRO A 378 55.18 8.54 1.34
C PRO A 378 54.79 9.98 0.98
N GLY A 379 55.77 10.79 0.62
CA GLY A 379 55.60 12.22 0.30
C GLY A 379 55.57 13.14 1.53
N GLY A 380 55.38 12.61 2.74
CA GLY A 380 55.47 13.39 3.98
C GLY A 380 54.35 14.42 4.18
N HIS A 381 53.28 14.37 3.37
CA HIS A 381 52.14 15.28 3.45
C HIS A 381 51.09 14.85 4.48
N PHE A 382 51.12 13.58 4.91
CA PHE A 382 50.17 13.01 5.84
C PHE A 382 50.87 12.44 7.08
N LEU A 383 50.12 12.36 8.18
CA LEU A 383 50.63 11.81 9.44
C LEU A 383 50.57 10.28 9.42
N ASN A 384 49.46 9.76 8.89
CA ASN A 384 49.15 8.34 8.79
C ASN A 384 48.11 8.16 7.66
N TYR A 385 47.79 6.91 7.34
CA TYR A 385 46.81 6.60 6.29
C TYR A 385 45.37 7.02 6.64
N GLU A 386 45.04 7.26 7.91
CA GLU A 386 43.75 7.85 8.27
C GLU A 386 43.67 9.31 7.82
N HIS A 387 44.72 10.11 8.03
CA HIS A 387 44.80 11.48 7.50
C HIS A 387 44.71 11.48 5.97
N ALA A 388 45.45 10.60 5.29
CA ALA A 388 45.40 10.48 3.83
C ALA A 388 43.98 10.13 3.32
N ARG A 389 43.26 9.26 4.03
CA ARG A 389 41.90 8.83 3.65
C ARG A 389 40.91 9.97 3.77
N ILE A 390 40.92 10.68 4.90
CA ILE A 390 40.01 11.82 5.13
C ILE A 390 40.29 12.93 4.09
N TYR A 391 41.57 13.16 3.77
CA TYR A 391 41.95 14.10 2.72
C TYR A 391 41.43 13.65 1.33
N LEU A 392 41.65 12.39 0.95
CA LEU A 392 41.16 11.86 -0.32
C LEU A 392 39.64 11.97 -0.42
N ASN A 393 38.89 11.56 0.60
CA ASN A 393 37.43 11.62 0.59
C ASN A 393 36.93 13.05 0.34
N ARG A 394 37.57 14.06 0.92
CA ARG A 394 37.27 15.48 0.66
C ARG A 394 37.61 15.90 -0.76
N GLU A 395 38.77 15.50 -1.29
CA GLU A 395 39.16 15.80 -2.68
C GLU A 395 38.26 15.11 -3.72
N LEU A 396 37.68 13.96 -3.38
CA LEU A 396 36.69 13.26 -4.19
C LEU A 396 35.26 13.82 -4.03
N GLY A 397 35.06 14.81 -3.14
CA GLY A 397 33.73 15.39 -2.87
C GLY A 397 32.81 14.51 -2.02
N LEU A 398 33.31 13.41 -1.43
CA LEU A 398 32.51 12.45 -0.65
C LEU A 398 32.08 12.97 0.74
N ALA A 399 32.63 14.10 1.19
CA ALA A 399 32.44 14.62 2.55
C ALA A 399 31.44 15.80 2.63
N ALA A 400 30.65 16.06 1.58
CA ALA A 400 29.85 17.28 1.47
C ALA A 400 28.44 17.03 0.91
N ASN A 401 27.49 17.91 1.26
CA ASN A 401 26.14 18.00 0.69
C ASN A 401 26.15 18.56 -0.74
N ILE A 402 26.96 17.95 -1.60
CA ILE A 402 27.08 18.30 -3.01
C ILE A 402 26.16 17.34 -3.79
N PRO A 403 25.44 17.80 -4.83
CA PRO A 403 24.69 16.91 -5.70
C PRO A 403 25.56 15.75 -6.20
N LEU A 404 24.99 14.54 -6.26
CA LEU A 404 25.75 13.34 -6.63
C LEU A 404 26.43 13.47 -8.01
N SER A 405 25.78 14.13 -8.98
CA SER A 405 26.34 14.39 -10.30
C SER A 405 27.62 15.25 -10.24
N GLU A 406 27.64 16.27 -9.39
CA GLU A 406 28.80 17.13 -9.19
C GLU A 406 29.90 16.41 -8.39
N THR A 407 29.53 15.55 -7.43
CA THR A 407 30.46 14.67 -6.72
C THR A 407 31.18 13.72 -7.67
N ILE A 408 30.44 13.06 -8.58
CA ILE A 408 31.02 12.17 -9.60
C ILE A 408 32.00 12.94 -10.50
N ASN A 409 31.59 14.10 -11.03
CA ASN A 409 32.43 14.89 -11.92
C ASN A 409 33.73 15.36 -11.23
N THR A 410 33.62 15.77 -9.96
CA THR A 410 34.76 16.18 -9.13
C THR A 410 35.70 15.01 -8.90
N ALA A 411 35.16 13.86 -8.46
CA ALA A 411 35.92 12.66 -8.21
C ALA A 411 36.66 12.17 -9.46
N VAL A 412 35.98 12.11 -10.62
CA VAL A 412 36.58 11.64 -11.88
C VAL A 412 37.70 12.57 -12.33
N THR A 413 37.49 13.87 -12.26
CA THR A 413 38.52 14.87 -12.58
C THR A 413 39.75 14.65 -11.70
N LYS A 414 39.54 14.46 -10.39
CA LYS A 414 40.62 14.23 -9.43
C LYS A 414 41.32 12.89 -9.64
N LEU A 415 40.59 11.80 -9.87
CA LEU A 415 41.15 10.48 -10.12
C LEU A 415 42.02 10.46 -11.38
N LEU A 416 41.57 11.09 -12.47
CA LEU A 416 42.37 11.21 -13.70
C LEU A 416 43.63 12.07 -13.47
N GLN A 417 43.55 13.11 -12.66
CA GLN A 417 44.72 13.90 -12.25
C GLN A 417 45.73 13.04 -11.47
N ILE A 418 45.25 12.26 -10.50
CA ILE A 418 46.06 11.32 -9.71
C ILE A 418 46.72 10.27 -10.62
N CYS A 419 46.00 9.72 -11.61
CA CYS A 419 46.55 8.78 -12.59
C CYS A 419 47.72 9.39 -13.39
N ARG A 420 47.58 10.64 -13.84
CA ARG A 420 48.65 11.36 -14.57
C ARG A 420 49.86 11.58 -13.68
N HIS A 421 49.64 12.10 -12.47
CA HIS A 421 50.71 12.42 -11.53
C HIS A 421 51.46 11.18 -11.05
N THR A 422 50.76 10.08 -10.75
CA THR A 422 51.37 8.82 -10.32
C THR A 422 52.26 8.23 -11.41
N ARG A 423 51.80 8.20 -12.66
CA ARG A 423 52.64 7.78 -13.80
C ARG A 423 53.87 8.67 -13.93
N PHE A 424 53.68 9.98 -13.84
CA PHE A 424 54.79 10.92 -13.97
C PHE A 424 55.84 10.72 -12.87
N LEU A 425 55.42 10.55 -11.61
CA LEU A 425 56.34 10.25 -10.51
C LEU A 425 57.12 8.95 -10.73
N LYS A 426 56.46 7.90 -11.26
CA LYS A 426 57.12 6.66 -11.67
C LYS A 426 58.18 6.90 -12.76
N GLU A 427 57.89 7.71 -13.77
CA GLU A 427 58.83 8.02 -14.85
C GLU A 427 59.98 8.94 -14.40
N LEU A 428 59.70 9.98 -13.61
CA LEU A 428 60.70 10.86 -13.00
C LEU A 428 61.74 10.05 -12.20
N LYS A 429 61.28 9.03 -11.45
CA LYS A 429 62.18 8.13 -10.72
C LYS A 429 63.06 7.25 -11.62
N LYS A 430 62.60 6.93 -12.84
CA LYS A 430 63.35 6.13 -13.81
C LYS A 430 64.34 6.96 -14.63
N THR A 431 63.91 8.13 -15.13
CA THR A 431 64.66 8.91 -16.13
C THR A 431 65.34 10.16 -15.55
N GLY A 432 64.86 10.69 -14.42
CA GLY A 432 65.35 11.93 -13.83
C GLY A 432 64.94 13.21 -14.58
N GLU A 433 64.08 13.10 -15.60
CA GLU A 433 63.67 14.25 -16.43
C GLU A 433 62.56 15.07 -15.77
N LEU A 434 62.75 16.40 -15.73
CA LEU A 434 61.81 17.33 -15.10
C LEU A 434 60.52 17.52 -15.92
N PRO A 435 59.35 17.66 -15.26
CA PRO A 435 58.08 17.90 -15.94
C PRO A 435 58.03 19.30 -16.60
N PRO A 436 57.13 19.50 -17.58
CA PRO A 436 56.71 20.85 -17.98
C PRO A 436 56.27 21.69 -16.78
N VAL A 437 56.53 23.01 -16.80
CA VAL A 437 56.31 23.92 -15.65
C VAL A 437 54.89 23.83 -15.08
N THR A 438 53.86 23.79 -15.94
CA THR A 438 52.46 23.68 -15.52
C THR A 438 52.12 22.36 -14.83
N MET A 439 52.74 21.26 -15.27
CA MET A 439 52.63 19.95 -14.61
C MET A 439 53.41 19.92 -13.30
N ALA A 440 54.57 20.61 -13.24
CA ALA A 440 55.39 20.71 -12.04
C ALA A 440 54.66 21.42 -10.89
N GLU A 441 53.85 22.44 -11.19
CA GLU A 441 53.03 23.16 -10.20
C GLU A 441 51.90 22.27 -9.66
N SER A 442 51.09 21.68 -10.55
CA SER A 442 50.01 20.74 -10.18
C SER A 442 50.52 19.53 -9.39
N LEU A 443 51.71 19.02 -9.74
CA LEU A 443 52.34 17.90 -9.04
C LEU A 443 52.83 18.29 -7.63
N ARG A 444 53.28 19.53 -7.43
CA ARG A 444 53.68 20.02 -6.08
C ARG A 444 52.50 20.14 -5.13
N GLU A 445 51.32 20.41 -5.66
CA GLU A 445 50.08 20.50 -4.88
C GLU A 445 49.43 19.13 -4.63
N ASP A 446 49.79 18.11 -5.42
CA ASP A 446 49.27 16.75 -5.24
C ASP A 446 49.92 16.03 -4.06
N ARG A 447 49.16 15.94 -2.98
CA ARG A 447 49.56 15.25 -1.75
C ARG A 447 49.33 13.73 -1.81
N ILE A 448 48.41 13.26 -2.66
CA ILE A 448 47.94 11.87 -2.69
C ILE A 448 48.81 10.98 -3.57
N SER A 449 49.21 11.44 -4.76
CA SER A 449 49.95 10.58 -5.71
C SER A 449 51.19 9.88 -5.14
N PRO A 450 52.02 10.53 -4.28
CA PRO A 450 53.14 9.83 -3.63
C PRO A 450 52.70 8.66 -2.76
N THR A 451 51.53 8.75 -2.11
CA THR A 451 51.02 7.72 -1.17
C THR A 451 50.68 6.40 -1.87
N LEU A 452 50.34 6.45 -3.16
CA LEU A 452 49.92 5.30 -3.97
C LEU A 452 51.08 4.37 -4.36
N GLU A 453 52.30 4.68 -3.93
CA GLU A 453 53.46 3.78 -4.05
C GLU A 453 53.40 2.59 -3.09
N THR A 454 52.53 2.67 -2.08
CA THR A 454 52.32 1.63 -1.07
C THR A 454 51.01 0.89 -1.33
N GLU A 455 50.95 -0.38 -0.93
CA GLU A 455 49.74 -1.21 -1.02
C GLU A 455 48.59 -0.55 -0.25
N GLU A 456 48.85 -0.04 0.96
CA GLU A 456 47.86 0.64 1.79
C GLU A 456 47.32 1.93 1.15
N GLY A 457 48.19 2.71 0.50
CA GLY A 457 47.77 3.92 -0.21
C GLY A 457 46.93 3.61 -1.45
N PHE A 458 47.31 2.57 -2.19
CA PHE A 458 46.54 2.08 -3.33
C PHE A 458 45.17 1.55 -2.93
N ASP A 459 45.10 0.73 -1.88
CA ASP A 459 43.86 0.19 -1.33
C ASP A 459 42.93 1.31 -0.84
N LEU A 460 43.48 2.34 -0.21
CA LEU A 460 42.74 3.52 0.23
C LEU A 460 42.07 4.24 -0.95
N LEU A 461 42.76 4.36 -2.09
CA LEU A 461 42.19 4.94 -3.30
C LEU A 461 41.04 4.07 -3.84
N LEU A 462 41.24 2.75 -3.92
CA LEU A 462 40.20 1.82 -4.37
C LEU A 462 38.98 1.80 -3.44
N GLN A 463 39.17 1.97 -2.13
CA GLN A 463 38.08 2.13 -1.16
C GLN A 463 37.29 3.43 -1.42
N GLY A 464 37.97 4.54 -1.70
CA GLY A 464 37.33 5.80 -2.09
C GLY A 464 36.50 5.65 -3.38
N VAL A 465 37.07 4.99 -4.39
CA VAL A 465 36.37 4.64 -5.65
C VAL A 465 35.15 3.76 -5.38
N SER A 466 35.29 2.74 -4.52
CA SER A 466 34.21 1.83 -4.16
C SER A 466 33.09 2.54 -3.40
N THR A 467 33.43 3.50 -2.54
CA THR A 467 32.46 4.33 -1.80
C THR A 467 31.65 5.18 -2.77
N LEU A 468 32.30 5.84 -3.75
CA LEU A 468 31.60 6.60 -4.79
C LEU A 468 30.66 5.72 -5.61
N VAL A 469 31.11 4.53 -6.00
CA VAL A 469 30.30 3.56 -6.74
C VAL A 469 29.09 3.11 -5.90
N GLU A 470 29.27 2.90 -4.60
CA GLU A 470 28.18 2.54 -3.70
C GLU A 470 27.14 3.66 -3.59
N GLU A 471 27.56 4.92 -3.49
CA GLU A 471 26.66 6.08 -3.50
C GLU A 471 25.85 6.17 -4.80
N VAL A 472 26.50 5.93 -5.94
CA VAL A 472 25.82 5.83 -7.24
C VAL A 472 24.82 4.68 -7.26
N ARG A 473 25.22 3.50 -6.78
CA ARG A 473 24.35 2.32 -6.73
C ARG A 473 23.12 2.56 -5.87
N GLN A 474 23.30 3.10 -4.67
CA GLN A 474 22.22 3.38 -3.72
C GLN A 474 21.28 4.46 -4.23
N SER A 475 21.79 5.51 -4.85
CA SER A 475 20.98 6.67 -5.25
C SER A 475 20.31 6.45 -6.61
N TYR A 476 21.08 6.05 -7.61
CA TYR A 476 20.64 5.95 -9.00
C TYR A 476 19.96 4.62 -9.32
N LEU A 477 20.57 3.49 -8.93
CA LEU A 477 20.12 2.15 -9.34
C LEU A 477 19.01 1.58 -8.45
N GLN A 478 18.87 2.07 -7.21
CA GLN A 478 17.74 1.73 -6.33
C GLN A 478 16.58 2.74 -6.40
N ASN A 479 16.55 3.62 -7.41
CA ASN A 479 15.47 4.61 -7.63
C ASN A 479 15.19 5.55 -6.44
N LYS A 480 16.22 5.90 -5.65
CA LYS A 480 16.07 6.92 -4.59
C LYS A 480 15.99 8.34 -5.18
N LEU A 481 16.47 8.55 -6.40
CA LEU A 481 16.30 9.78 -7.16
C LEU A 481 14.89 9.81 -7.80
N ILE A 482 13.97 10.50 -7.13
CA ILE A 482 12.58 10.69 -7.57
C ILE A 482 12.48 11.81 -8.62
N ASP A 483 13.35 12.82 -8.53
CA ASP A 483 13.40 13.91 -9.50
C ASP A 483 14.04 13.46 -10.82
N SER A 484 13.32 13.67 -11.93
CA SER A 484 13.78 13.24 -13.26
C SER A 484 14.99 14.04 -13.75
N GLY A 485 15.12 15.31 -13.37
CA GLY A 485 16.25 16.16 -13.76
C GLY A 485 17.54 15.76 -13.04
N GLU A 486 17.46 15.49 -11.74
CA GLU A 486 18.58 14.97 -10.95
C GLU A 486 19.05 13.60 -11.46
N ARG A 487 18.11 12.72 -11.79
CA ARG A 487 18.41 11.42 -12.37
C ARG A 487 19.19 11.55 -13.69
N GLU A 488 18.73 12.40 -14.61
CA GLU A 488 19.41 12.63 -15.89
C GLU A 488 20.82 13.22 -15.69
N ALA A 489 20.97 14.17 -14.76
CA ALA A 489 22.27 14.76 -14.44
C ALA A 489 23.27 13.72 -13.90
N VAL A 490 22.81 12.81 -13.04
CA VAL A 490 23.64 11.72 -12.51
C VAL A 490 24.01 10.73 -13.63
N TYR A 491 23.07 10.38 -14.50
CA TYR A 491 23.35 9.52 -15.66
C TYR A 491 24.43 10.13 -16.56
N HIS A 492 24.30 11.41 -16.92
CA HIS A 492 25.30 12.11 -17.72
C HIS A 492 26.68 12.14 -17.05
N ALA A 493 26.74 12.33 -15.73
CA ALA A 493 28.00 12.27 -14.99
C ALA A 493 28.64 10.88 -15.05
N ILE A 494 27.86 9.81 -14.84
CA ILE A 494 28.32 8.42 -14.97
C ILE A 494 28.84 8.16 -16.39
N HIS A 495 28.04 8.50 -17.41
CA HIS A 495 28.42 8.32 -18.80
C HIS A 495 29.73 9.04 -19.14
N THR A 496 29.84 10.30 -18.74
CA THR A 496 31.07 11.10 -18.92
C THR A 496 32.26 10.45 -18.25
N SER A 497 32.08 9.87 -17.05
CA SER A 497 33.12 9.14 -16.32
C SER A 497 33.66 7.97 -17.12
N PHE A 498 32.78 7.11 -17.67
CA PHE A 498 33.19 5.97 -18.48
C PHE A 498 33.90 6.40 -19.76
N VAL A 499 33.39 7.44 -20.45
CA VAL A 499 34.02 7.98 -21.67
C VAL A 499 35.42 8.54 -21.38
N GLU A 500 35.57 9.32 -20.31
CA GLU A 500 36.85 9.95 -19.94
C GLU A 500 37.91 8.91 -19.55
N PHE A 501 37.55 7.89 -18.76
CA PHE A 501 38.48 6.81 -18.42
C PHE A 501 38.79 5.89 -19.61
N ALA A 502 37.82 5.62 -20.48
CA ALA A 502 38.05 4.85 -21.71
C ALA A 502 39.04 5.60 -22.63
N ARG A 503 38.83 6.90 -22.83
CA ARG A 503 39.75 7.76 -23.60
C ARG A 503 41.13 7.79 -22.96
N PHE A 504 41.21 8.01 -21.64
CA PHE A 504 42.49 8.06 -20.93
C PHE A 504 43.28 6.76 -21.07
N ASN A 505 42.63 5.59 -20.90
CA ASN A 505 43.28 4.29 -21.06
C ASN A 505 43.69 4.00 -22.51
N HIS A 506 42.98 4.55 -23.49
CA HIS A 506 43.37 4.47 -24.89
C HIS A 506 44.61 5.32 -25.19
N ASP A 507 44.63 6.56 -24.69
CA ASP A 507 45.74 7.50 -24.88
C ASP A 507 46.99 7.08 -24.08
N ASP A 508 46.80 6.38 -22.95
CA ASP A 508 47.86 5.91 -22.06
C ASP A 508 47.66 4.45 -21.60
N PRO A 509 47.91 3.47 -22.49
CA PRO A 509 47.73 2.06 -22.19
C PRO A 509 48.79 1.49 -21.22
N SER A 510 49.75 2.30 -20.79
CA SER A 510 50.77 1.90 -19.81
C SER A 510 50.38 2.23 -18.37
N ASN A 511 49.27 2.95 -18.16
CA ASN A 511 48.84 3.40 -16.84
C ASN A 511 48.02 2.32 -16.11
N GLU A 512 48.71 1.45 -15.38
CA GLU A 512 48.11 0.38 -14.57
C GLU A 512 47.03 0.88 -13.59
N LEU A 513 47.22 2.08 -13.03
CA LEU A 513 46.28 2.67 -12.06
C LEU A 513 44.95 3.03 -12.74
N ALA A 514 45.00 3.74 -13.87
CA ALA A 514 43.81 4.10 -14.62
C ALA A 514 43.07 2.86 -15.17
N GLN A 515 43.82 1.82 -15.56
CA GLN A 515 43.24 0.54 -15.94
C GLN A 515 42.52 -0.13 -14.78
N THR A 516 43.13 -0.14 -13.59
CA THR A 516 42.54 -0.78 -12.41
C THR A 516 41.27 -0.05 -11.95
N ILE A 517 41.28 1.28 -11.92
CA ILE A 517 40.09 2.09 -11.58
C ILE A 517 38.98 1.82 -12.60
N PHE A 518 39.30 1.83 -13.89
CA PHE A 518 38.29 1.59 -14.92
C PHE A 518 37.74 0.16 -14.91
N ALA A 519 38.60 -0.83 -14.68
CA ALA A 519 38.17 -2.22 -14.48
C ALA A 519 37.25 -2.35 -13.25
N THR A 520 37.53 -1.61 -12.18
CA THR A 520 36.67 -1.54 -10.99
C THR A 520 35.30 -0.94 -11.32
N PHE A 521 35.23 0.13 -12.13
CA PHE A 521 33.95 0.67 -12.61
C PHE A 521 33.15 -0.33 -13.43
N LYS A 522 33.81 -1.01 -14.38
CA LYS A 522 33.16 -2.04 -15.22
C LYS A 522 32.63 -3.22 -14.41
N SER A 523 33.47 -3.79 -13.55
CA SER A 523 33.10 -4.93 -12.70
C SER A 523 31.94 -4.61 -11.77
N ASN A 524 31.91 -3.40 -11.19
CA ASN A 524 30.81 -2.98 -10.34
C ASN A 524 29.50 -2.71 -11.12
N LEU A 525 29.60 -2.15 -12.33
CA LEU A 525 28.45 -2.00 -13.23
C LEU A 525 27.84 -3.38 -13.56
N GLU A 526 28.67 -4.32 -14.02
CA GLU A 526 28.26 -5.70 -14.32
C GLU A 526 27.59 -6.35 -13.11
N THR A 527 28.25 -6.31 -11.95
CA THR A 527 27.72 -6.87 -10.70
C THR A 527 26.36 -6.29 -10.35
N THR A 528 26.18 -4.98 -10.53
CA THR A 528 24.92 -4.33 -10.18
C THR A 528 23.80 -4.69 -11.17
N LEU A 529 24.09 -4.72 -12.47
CA LEU A 529 23.13 -5.16 -13.48
C LEU A 529 22.73 -6.63 -13.24
N MET A 530 23.68 -7.50 -12.92
CA MET A 530 23.43 -8.89 -12.57
C MET A 530 22.57 -9.05 -11.31
N LEU A 531 22.80 -8.24 -10.27
CA LEU A 531 21.96 -8.21 -9.08
C LEU A 531 20.53 -7.77 -9.41
N LYS A 532 20.36 -6.76 -10.27
CA LYS A 532 19.03 -6.31 -10.71
C LYS A 532 18.32 -7.38 -11.55
N LEU A 533 19.03 -8.02 -12.48
CA LEU A 533 18.52 -9.14 -13.29
C LEU A 533 18.09 -10.32 -12.41
N LYS A 534 18.88 -10.64 -11.38
CA LYS A 534 18.54 -11.68 -10.40
C LYS A 534 17.31 -11.30 -9.58
N ALA A 535 17.23 -10.07 -9.07
CA ALA A 535 16.05 -9.62 -8.33
C ALA A 535 14.77 -9.69 -9.17
N LEU A 536 14.83 -9.25 -10.43
CA LEU A 536 13.72 -9.36 -11.38
C LEU A 536 13.39 -10.83 -11.71
N LYS A 537 14.39 -11.70 -11.80
CA LYS A 537 14.21 -13.14 -11.99
C LYS A 537 13.49 -13.78 -10.80
N ASP A 538 13.88 -13.43 -9.58
CA ASP A 538 13.30 -13.98 -8.36
C ASP A 538 11.84 -13.50 -8.19
N GLN A 539 11.57 -12.21 -8.46
CA GLN A 539 10.21 -11.67 -8.52
C GLN A 539 9.36 -12.35 -9.60
N TYR A 540 9.92 -12.55 -10.80
CA TYR A 540 9.29 -13.30 -11.87
C TYR A 540 8.96 -14.73 -11.42
N GLN A 541 9.90 -15.42 -10.78
CA GLN A 541 9.72 -16.81 -10.38
C GLN A 541 8.63 -16.94 -9.33
N ASP A 542 8.56 -16.02 -8.37
CA ASP A 542 7.48 -15.94 -7.38
C ASP A 542 6.12 -15.75 -8.06
N LEU A 543 5.99 -14.74 -8.93
CA LEU A 543 4.74 -14.48 -9.65
C LEU A 543 4.36 -15.65 -10.58
N ALA A 544 5.33 -16.24 -11.28
CA ALA A 544 5.10 -17.40 -12.15
C ALA A 544 4.63 -18.61 -11.34
N ASN A 545 5.12 -18.80 -10.11
CA ASN A 545 4.63 -19.83 -9.20
C ASN A 545 3.21 -19.52 -8.72
N LYS A 546 2.88 -18.24 -8.46
CA LYS A 546 1.51 -17.84 -8.11
C LYS A 546 0.51 -18.04 -9.25
N LEU A 547 0.94 -17.81 -10.49
CA LEU A 547 0.11 -17.96 -11.69
C LEU A 547 -0.03 -19.41 -12.16
N LYS A 548 0.94 -20.28 -11.82
CA LYS A 548 0.84 -21.72 -12.05
C LYS A 548 -0.09 -22.34 -11.00
N GLU A 549 -0.90 -23.30 -11.43
CA GLU A 549 -1.87 -23.99 -10.60
C GLU A 549 -1.37 -24.36 -9.19
N LYS A 550 -2.24 -24.18 -8.19
CA LYS A 550 -2.37 -25.09 -7.04
C LYS A 550 -1.18 -25.20 -6.07
N GLN A 551 -0.10 -24.44 -6.28
CA GLN A 551 1.08 -24.43 -5.41
C GLN A 551 0.73 -24.05 -3.97
N PHE A 552 -0.21 -23.13 -3.76
CA PHE A 552 -0.68 -22.76 -2.42
C PHE A 552 -1.25 -23.94 -1.62
N LEU A 553 -2.13 -24.75 -2.23
CA LEU A 553 -2.66 -25.94 -1.57
C LEU A 553 -1.60 -27.03 -1.45
N THR A 554 -0.66 -27.14 -2.39
CA THR A 554 0.49 -28.06 -2.30
C THR A 554 1.41 -27.69 -1.15
N ASP A 555 1.78 -26.42 -1.00
CA ASP A 555 2.68 -25.94 0.05
C ASP A 555 2.03 -26.10 1.43
N LEU A 556 0.72 -25.83 1.54
CA LEU A 556 -0.03 -26.10 2.76
C LEU A 556 -0.11 -27.61 3.05
N GLN A 557 -0.38 -28.44 2.04
CA GLN A 557 -0.36 -29.91 2.17
C GLN A 557 1.00 -30.39 2.66
N ASP A 558 2.11 -29.94 2.06
CA ASP A 558 3.46 -30.34 2.43
C ASP A 558 3.83 -29.90 3.87
N LYS A 559 3.41 -28.70 4.27
CA LYS A 559 3.60 -28.22 5.65
C LYS A 559 2.77 -29.04 6.66
N ILE A 560 1.50 -29.35 6.35
CA ILE A 560 0.64 -30.18 7.19
C ILE A 560 1.11 -31.65 7.21
N GLN A 561 1.63 -32.16 6.10
CA GLN A 561 2.20 -33.50 5.97
C GLN A 561 3.38 -33.70 6.93
N LYS A 562 4.22 -32.69 7.13
CA LYS A 562 5.29 -32.73 8.15
C LYS A 562 4.74 -32.85 9.57
N ILE A 563 3.60 -32.22 9.87
CA ILE A 563 2.92 -32.36 11.16
C ILE A 563 2.37 -33.77 11.32
N VAL A 564 1.75 -34.32 10.26
CA VAL A 564 1.27 -35.70 10.20
C VAL A 564 2.40 -36.69 10.46
N GLU A 565 3.54 -36.54 9.79
CA GLU A 565 4.72 -37.40 9.97
C GLU A 565 5.27 -37.33 11.40
N HIS A 566 5.34 -36.13 11.98
CA HIS A 566 5.80 -35.94 13.35
C HIS A 566 4.84 -36.55 14.37
N LEU A 567 3.54 -36.38 14.19
CA LEU A 567 2.51 -36.94 15.06
C LEU A 567 2.48 -38.47 14.93
N GLU A 568 2.62 -39.01 13.72
CA GLU A 568 2.63 -40.45 13.46
C GLU A 568 3.85 -41.16 14.06
N ALA A 569 5.03 -40.51 14.03
CA ALA A 569 6.26 -41.06 14.60
C ALA A 569 6.29 -41.04 16.14
N ASN A 570 5.58 -40.10 16.77
CA ASN A 570 5.68 -39.85 18.22
C ASN A 570 4.38 -40.14 19.00
N LYS A 571 3.31 -40.62 18.34
CA LYS A 571 2.06 -40.95 19.02
C LYS A 571 2.20 -42.14 19.97
N THR A 572 1.42 -42.12 21.05
CA THR A 572 1.26 -43.26 21.95
C THR A 572 0.12 -44.15 21.43
N GLU A 573 0.32 -45.47 21.29
CA GLU A 573 -0.67 -46.37 20.68
C GLU A 573 -2.06 -46.34 21.36
N ASP A 574 -2.11 -46.06 22.67
CA ASP A 574 -3.34 -45.99 23.46
C ASP A 574 -3.96 -44.57 23.54
N ASN A 575 -3.32 -43.53 22.99
CA ASN A 575 -3.89 -42.17 23.02
C ASN A 575 -4.91 -41.98 21.90
N LEU A 576 -6.19 -42.09 22.25
CA LEU A 576 -7.32 -41.94 21.36
C LEU A 576 -7.34 -40.56 20.66
N THR A 577 -6.97 -39.49 21.37
CA THR A 577 -7.03 -38.12 20.83
C THR A 577 -5.93 -37.83 19.81
N GLU A 578 -4.72 -38.37 20.00
CA GLU A 578 -3.63 -38.29 19.00
C GLU A 578 -3.99 -39.04 17.72
N THR A 579 -4.62 -40.22 17.85
CA THR A 579 -5.06 -41.03 16.71
C THR A 579 -6.19 -40.36 15.93
N GLN A 580 -7.14 -39.72 16.62
CA GLN A 580 -8.22 -38.97 16.00
C GLN A 580 -7.72 -37.70 15.26
N LEU A 581 -6.80 -36.94 15.88
CA LEU A 581 -6.17 -35.78 15.25
C LEU A 581 -5.37 -36.17 13.99
N LEU A 582 -4.60 -37.27 14.07
CA LEU A 582 -3.85 -37.78 12.92
C LEU A 582 -4.76 -38.14 11.75
N GLY A 583 -5.89 -38.82 12.02
CA GLY A 583 -6.91 -39.12 11.01
C GLY A 583 -7.46 -37.85 10.37
N ARG A 584 -7.78 -36.83 11.19
CA ARG A 584 -8.30 -35.55 10.72
C ARG A 584 -7.34 -34.80 9.79
N LEU A 585 -6.05 -34.75 10.15
CA LEU A 585 -5.03 -34.09 9.34
C LEU A 585 -4.77 -34.85 8.02
N LYS A 586 -4.82 -36.18 8.03
CA LYS A 586 -4.76 -36.99 6.79
C LYS A 586 -5.98 -36.77 5.89
N ASP A 587 -7.17 -36.67 6.47
CA ASP A 587 -8.40 -36.35 5.74
C ASP A 587 -8.34 -34.95 5.13
N PHE A 588 -7.80 -33.97 5.86
CA PHE A 588 -7.55 -32.63 5.32
C PHE A 588 -6.64 -32.70 4.08
N ILE A 589 -5.52 -33.43 4.13
CA ILE A 589 -4.60 -33.57 2.99
C ILE A 589 -5.33 -34.22 1.79
N ALA A 590 -6.13 -35.25 2.04
CA ALA A 590 -6.91 -35.91 0.99
C ALA A 590 -7.95 -34.97 0.35
N ARG A 591 -8.71 -34.22 1.15
CA ARG A 591 -9.69 -33.23 0.66
C ARG A 591 -9.02 -32.07 -0.06
N ALA A 592 -7.90 -31.56 0.45
CA ALA A 592 -7.12 -30.52 -0.21
C ALA A 592 -6.61 -30.98 -1.59
N LYS A 593 -6.25 -32.27 -1.72
CA LYS A 593 -5.85 -32.89 -2.99
C LYS A 593 -7.01 -33.09 -3.95
N GLU A 594 -8.19 -33.45 -3.44
CA GLU A 594 -9.41 -33.54 -4.25
C GLU A 594 -9.84 -32.15 -4.77
N HIS A 595 -9.86 -31.14 -3.91
CA HIS A 595 -10.16 -29.77 -4.27
C HIS A 595 -9.14 -29.15 -5.23
N GLN A 596 -7.89 -29.60 -5.18
CA GLN A 596 -6.92 -29.34 -6.24
C GLN A 596 -7.39 -29.86 -7.61
N THR A 597 -8.05 -31.01 -7.70
CA THR A 597 -8.50 -31.53 -9.00
C THR A 597 -9.78 -30.86 -9.53
N GLN A 598 -10.53 -30.16 -8.68
CA GLN A 598 -11.87 -29.61 -8.99
C GLN A 598 -11.88 -28.14 -9.47
N ASN A 599 -10.72 -27.49 -9.63
CA ASN A 599 -10.61 -26.08 -10.06
C ASN A 599 -11.53 -25.12 -9.27
N LEU A 600 -11.54 -25.24 -7.94
CA LEU A 600 -12.34 -24.37 -7.07
C LEU A 600 -11.94 -22.90 -7.19
N ARG A 601 -12.94 -22.00 -7.08
CA ARG A 601 -12.71 -20.55 -7.04
C ARG A 601 -12.06 -20.15 -5.70
N PRO A 602 -11.30 -19.03 -5.62
CA PRO A 602 -10.65 -18.59 -4.38
C PRO A 602 -11.58 -18.44 -3.17
N VAL A 603 -12.83 -18.04 -3.40
CA VAL A 603 -13.88 -17.96 -2.36
C VAL A 603 -14.22 -19.35 -1.81
N GLN A 604 -14.29 -20.36 -2.67
CA GLN A 604 -14.58 -21.74 -2.26
C GLN A 604 -13.39 -22.36 -1.52
N ILE A 605 -12.15 -22.02 -1.91
CA ILE A 605 -10.93 -22.39 -1.16
C ILE A 605 -10.92 -21.73 0.21
N LYS A 606 -11.35 -20.46 0.30
CA LYS A 606 -11.49 -19.75 1.57
C LYS A 606 -12.51 -20.43 2.47
N GLU A 607 -13.71 -20.71 1.95
CA GLU A 607 -14.77 -21.40 2.69
C GLU A 607 -14.30 -22.79 3.17
N PHE A 608 -13.60 -23.54 2.32
CA PHE A 608 -12.98 -24.81 2.70
C PHE A 608 -11.98 -24.64 3.86
N LEU A 609 -11.03 -23.71 3.76
CA LEU A 609 -10.02 -23.49 4.80
C LEU A 609 -10.62 -22.94 6.10
N GLU A 610 -11.65 -22.10 6.03
CA GLU A 610 -12.38 -21.60 7.20
C GLU A 610 -13.14 -22.73 7.90
N ASP A 611 -13.77 -23.63 7.13
CA ASP A 611 -14.47 -24.80 7.66
C ASP A 611 -13.49 -25.80 8.31
N GLU A 612 -12.38 -26.10 7.65
CA GLU A 612 -11.31 -26.97 8.18
C GLU A 612 -10.66 -26.37 9.43
N PHE A 613 -10.35 -25.07 9.42
CA PHE A 613 -9.79 -24.39 10.59
C PHE A 613 -10.75 -24.46 11.77
N LYS A 614 -12.03 -24.15 11.54
CA LYS A 614 -13.06 -24.19 12.59
C LYS A 614 -13.19 -25.58 13.16
N THR A 615 -13.31 -26.59 12.30
CA THR A 615 -13.46 -27.97 12.74
C THR A 615 -12.20 -28.52 13.43
N LEU A 616 -11.01 -28.14 12.99
CA LEU A 616 -9.76 -28.54 13.63
C LEU A 616 -9.60 -27.88 15.00
N ARG A 617 -9.96 -26.60 15.13
CA ARG A 617 -9.91 -25.84 16.38
C ARG A 617 -10.89 -26.35 17.42
N GLU A 618 -12.10 -26.74 17.01
CA GLU A 618 -13.14 -27.31 17.86
C GLU A 618 -12.86 -28.80 18.21
N HIS A 619 -11.82 -29.41 17.64
CA HIS A 619 -11.46 -30.78 17.94
C HIS A 619 -10.84 -30.90 19.35
N GLU A 620 -11.48 -31.71 20.20
CA GLU A 620 -10.99 -32.02 21.54
C GLU A 620 -9.72 -32.88 21.47
N VAL A 621 -8.64 -32.40 22.09
CA VAL A 621 -7.34 -33.08 22.13
C VAL A 621 -6.80 -33.10 23.56
N ALA A 622 -6.10 -34.17 23.94
CA ALA A 622 -5.50 -34.33 25.26
C ALA A 622 -4.05 -34.84 25.14
N GLY A 623 -3.13 -34.16 25.82
CA GLY A 623 -1.69 -34.43 25.74
C GLY A 623 -0.94 -33.35 24.94
N GLU A 624 0.29 -33.07 25.36
CA GLU A 624 1.10 -31.97 24.84
C GLU A 624 1.38 -32.07 23.34
N LEU A 625 1.66 -33.28 22.84
CA LEU A 625 1.90 -33.53 21.42
C LEU A 625 0.67 -33.19 20.56
N ALA A 626 -0.51 -33.68 20.93
CA ALA A 626 -1.75 -33.43 20.20
C ALA A 626 -2.17 -31.95 20.23
N VAL A 627 -2.00 -31.28 21.38
CA VAL A 627 -2.27 -29.83 21.52
C VAL A 627 -1.34 -29.04 20.59
N ASN A 628 -0.03 -29.29 20.64
CA ASN A 628 0.95 -28.57 19.83
C ASN A 628 0.74 -28.82 18.33
N SER A 629 0.49 -30.07 17.91
CA SER A 629 0.22 -30.40 16.50
C SER A 629 -1.06 -29.74 15.99
N ARG A 630 -2.13 -29.66 16.80
CA ARG A 630 -3.37 -28.96 16.42
C ARG A 630 -3.14 -27.46 16.29
N GLU A 631 -2.51 -26.82 17.28
CA GLU A 631 -2.24 -25.37 17.24
C GLU A 631 -1.37 -24.99 16.05
N TRP A 632 -0.36 -25.80 15.72
CA TRP A 632 0.53 -25.52 14.59
C TRP A 632 -0.18 -25.69 13.25
N ALA A 633 -1.02 -26.73 13.11
CA ALA A 633 -1.88 -26.89 11.94
C ALA A 633 -2.91 -25.76 11.80
N CYS A 634 -3.54 -25.33 12.90
CA CYS A 634 -4.43 -24.17 12.94
C CYS A 634 -3.71 -22.88 12.50
N LEU A 635 -2.48 -22.65 12.97
CA LEU A 635 -1.68 -21.47 12.61
C LEU A 635 -1.33 -21.48 11.11
N LEU A 636 -0.94 -22.64 10.57
CA LEU A 636 -0.70 -22.80 9.13
C LEU A 636 -1.96 -22.56 8.29
N MET A 637 -3.14 -22.97 8.76
CA MET A 637 -4.41 -22.71 8.08
C MET A 637 -4.80 -21.23 8.12
N VAL A 638 -4.51 -20.52 9.23
CA VAL A 638 -4.72 -19.06 9.32
C VAL A 638 -3.75 -18.30 8.40
N GLU A 639 -2.47 -18.67 8.40
CA GLU A 639 -1.47 -18.11 7.47
C GLU A 639 -1.91 -18.37 6.01
N ALA A 640 -2.46 -19.55 5.74
CA ALA A 640 -2.99 -19.89 4.43
C ALA A 640 -4.23 -19.06 4.05
N LEU A 641 -5.14 -18.81 5.00
CA LEU A 641 -6.30 -17.93 4.79
C LEU A 641 -5.89 -16.49 4.46
N ASP A 642 -4.90 -15.94 5.17
CA ASP A 642 -4.35 -14.61 4.89
C ASP A 642 -3.66 -14.58 3.51
N ASN A 643 -2.86 -15.61 3.19
CA ASN A 643 -2.21 -15.73 1.89
C ASN A 643 -3.22 -15.87 0.74
N ASN A 644 -4.37 -16.51 0.93
CA ASN A 644 -5.44 -16.62 -0.08
C ASN A 644 -5.98 -15.24 -0.52
N PHE A 645 -5.97 -14.22 0.36
CA PHE A 645 -6.29 -12.84 -0.04
C PHE A 645 -5.24 -12.23 -0.97
N THR A 646 -3.97 -12.62 -0.86
CA THR A 646 -2.88 -12.28 -1.79
C THR A 646 -3.13 -12.87 -3.19
N TYR A 647 -3.85 -13.99 -3.29
CA TYR A 647 -4.28 -14.62 -4.55
C TYR A 647 -5.60 -14.08 -5.11
N SER A 648 -6.13 -12.97 -4.59
CA SER A 648 -7.28 -12.32 -5.22
C SER A 648 -6.92 -11.90 -6.66
N ILE A 649 -7.86 -12.05 -7.60
CA ILE A 649 -7.66 -11.66 -9.01
C ILE A 649 -7.15 -10.21 -9.12
N ARG A 650 -7.64 -9.30 -8.28
CA ARG A 650 -7.17 -7.91 -8.25
C ARG A 650 -5.69 -7.81 -7.90
N ASN A 651 -5.22 -8.54 -6.88
CA ASN A 651 -3.82 -8.50 -6.46
C ASN A 651 -2.91 -9.18 -7.49
N ILE A 652 -3.30 -10.35 -8.01
CA ILE A 652 -2.55 -11.05 -9.06
C ILE A 652 -2.41 -10.17 -10.30
N ILE A 653 -3.49 -9.55 -10.77
CA ILE A 653 -3.43 -8.65 -11.94
C ILE A 653 -2.56 -7.42 -11.66
N LYS A 654 -2.61 -6.87 -10.44
CA LYS A 654 -1.73 -5.77 -10.03
C LYS A 654 -0.26 -6.20 -10.05
N GLU A 655 0.08 -7.39 -9.54
CA GLU A 655 1.43 -7.95 -9.60
C GLU A 655 1.88 -8.21 -11.05
N VAL A 656 1.02 -8.77 -11.90
CA VAL A 656 1.28 -8.95 -13.34
C VAL A 656 1.61 -7.61 -14.01
N ILE A 657 0.81 -6.57 -13.74
CA ILE A 657 1.07 -5.22 -14.27
C ILE A 657 2.42 -4.70 -13.78
N SER A 658 2.69 -4.78 -12.47
CA SER A 658 3.95 -4.31 -11.89
C SER A 658 5.15 -5.03 -12.49
N SER A 659 5.14 -6.37 -12.49
CA SER A 659 6.24 -7.18 -13.01
C SER A 659 6.47 -6.98 -14.51
N CYS A 660 5.41 -6.92 -15.33
CA CYS A 660 5.56 -6.65 -16.77
C CYS A 660 6.12 -5.25 -17.03
N ASN A 661 5.70 -4.23 -16.27
CA ASN A 661 6.22 -2.88 -16.38
C ASN A 661 7.69 -2.80 -15.93
N GLU A 662 8.03 -3.39 -14.79
CA GLU A 662 9.41 -3.39 -14.27
C GLU A 662 10.39 -4.10 -15.22
N LEU A 663 9.99 -5.24 -15.79
CA LEU A 663 10.78 -5.95 -16.81
C LEU A 663 10.97 -5.09 -18.07
N ASP A 664 9.89 -4.47 -18.58
CA ASP A 664 9.95 -3.66 -19.81
C ASP A 664 10.72 -2.34 -19.60
N THR A 665 10.53 -1.68 -18.46
CA THR A 665 11.28 -0.47 -18.07
C THR A 665 12.77 -0.78 -17.97
N PHE A 666 13.16 -1.87 -17.31
CA PHE A 666 14.57 -2.24 -17.20
C PHE A 666 15.15 -2.66 -18.57
N ARG A 667 14.41 -3.44 -19.35
CA ARG A 667 14.80 -3.82 -20.73
C ARG A 667 15.05 -2.60 -21.60
N LYS A 668 14.17 -1.59 -21.56
CA LYS A 668 14.31 -0.33 -22.30
C LYS A 668 15.50 0.52 -21.86
N ALA A 669 15.97 0.35 -20.63
CA ALA A 669 17.14 1.04 -20.08
C ALA A 669 18.47 0.32 -20.38
N LEU A 670 18.47 -0.96 -20.79
CA LEU A 670 19.70 -1.70 -21.11
C LEU A 670 20.59 -1.02 -22.17
N PRO A 671 20.05 -0.40 -23.25
CA PRO A 671 20.85 0.33 -24.22
C PRO A 671 21.69 1.47 -23.63
N ASP A 672 21.19 2.13 -22.58
CA ASP A 672 21.92 3.21 -21.90
C ASP A 672 23.18 2.68 -21.22
N PHE A 673 23.11 1.48 -20.62
CA PHE A 673 24.27 0.83 -20.01
C PHE A 673 25.25 0.27 -21.05
N LYS A 674 24.77 -0.13 -22.23
CA LYS A 674 25.61 -0.54 -23.37
C LYS A 674 26.54 0.56 -23.85
N ALA A 675 26.14 1.84 -23.71
CA ALA A 675 27.01 2.97 -23.97
C ALA A 675 28.18 3.08 -22.98
N LEU A 676 28.02 2.59 -21.75
CA LEU A 676 29.04 2.61 -20.70
C LEU A 676 30.05 1.47 -20.87
N ASP A 677 29.56 0.25 -21.06
CA ASP A 677 30.42 -0.92 -21.29
C ASP A 677 29.82 -1.85 -22.35
N PRO A 678 30.26 -1.75 -23.62
CA PRO A 678 29.71 -2.57 -24.71
C PRO A 678 30.14 -4.04 -24.66
N SER A 679 31.02 -4.43 -23.73
CA SER A 679 31.54 -5.80 -23.64
C SER A 679 30.60 -6.81 -22.96
N LEU A 680 29.52 -6.34 -22.33
CA LEU A 680 28.52 -7.17 -21.66
C LEU A 680 27.48 -7.72 -22.63
N ASP A 681 26.86 -8.86 -22.29
CA ASP A 681 25.89 -9.55 -23.15
C ASP A 681 24.46 -9.00 -23.01
N TYR A 682 24.27 -7.76 -23.45
CA TYR A 682 22.95 -7.11 -23.41
C TYR A 682 21.92 -7.81 -24.29
N GLU A 683 22.33 -8.44 -25.40
CA GLU A 683 21.42 -9.15 -26.29
C GLU A 683 20.82 -10.38 -25.59
N GLN A 684 21.64 -11.12 -24.85
CA GLN A 684 21.15 -12.21 -23.99
C GLN A 684 20.20 -11.68 -22.91
N TRP A 685 20.56 -10.60 -22.21
CA TRP A 685 19.72 -10.04 -21.14
C TRP A 685 18.38 -9.50 -21.65
N GLU A 686 18.37 -8.78 -22.77
CA GLU A 686 17.15 -8.31 -23.41
C GLU A 686 16.24 -9.47 -23.81
N SER A 687 16.82 -10.52 -24.40
CA SER A 687 16.10 -11.73 -24.79
C SER A 687 15.51 -12.44 -23.58
N GLU A 688 16.26 -12.58 -22.48
CA GLU A 688 15.81 -13.23 -21.26
C GLU A 688 14.69 -12.43 -20.56
N LEU A 689 14.79 -11.09 -20.53
CA LEU A 689 13.74 -10.22 -19.98
C LEU A 689 12.45 -10.29 -20.81
N GLU A 690 12.54 -10.26 -22.14
CA GLU A 690 11.36 -10.34 -23.01
C GLU A 690 10.73 -11.74 -22.97
N GLU A 691 11.53 -12.80 -22.90
CA GLU A 691 11.04 -14.17 -22.71
C GLU A 691 10.22 -14.27 -21.42
N ARG A 692 10.75 -13.76 -20.30
CA ARG A 692 10.05 -13.75 -19.01
C ARG A 692 8.78 -12.92 -19.04
N ARG A 693 8.81 -11.73 -19.65
CA ARG A 693 7.64 -10.86 -19.82
C ARG A 693 6.55 -11.57 -20.62
N SER A 694 6.92 -12.14 -21.77
CA SER A 694 6.03 -12.93 -22.62
C SER A 694 5.46 -14.14 -21.87
N ARG A 695 6.27 -14.79 -21.03
CA ARG A 695 5.83 -15.92 -20.22
C ARG A 695 4.83 -15.52 -19.14
N ILE A 696 5.02 -14.38 -18.46
CA ILE A 696 4.03 -13.86 -17.49
C ILE A 696 2.70 -13.59 -18.19
N ILE A 697 2.73 -12.94 -19.36
CA ILE A 697 1.52 -12.67 -20.15
C ILE A 697 0.80 -13.97 -20.51
N TYR A 698 1.54 -14.98 -20.95
CA TYR A 698 1.01 -16.30 -21.25
C TYR A 698 0.40 -16.99 -20.01
N LEU A 699 1.11 -16.98 -18.87
CA LEU A 699 0.63 -17.57 -17.62
C LEU A 699 -0.61 -16.84 -17.08
N ALA A 700 -0.68 -15.52 -17.21
CA ALA A 700 -1.85 -14.74 -16.86
C ALA A 700 -3.05 -15.08 -17.75
N ALA A 701 -2.84 -15.25 -19.06
CA ALA A 701 -3.88 -15.69 -19.99
C ALA A 701 -4.38 -17.10 -19.66
N GLN A 702 -3.48 -18.04 -19.36
CA GLN A 702 -3.83 -19.39 -18.90
C GLN A 702 -4.65 -19.34 -17.60
N TYR A 703 -4.21 -18.54 -16.63
CA TYR A 703 -4.90 -18.35 -15.36
C TYR A 703 -6.34 -17.86 -15.60
N ILE A 704 -6.54 -16.88 -16.48
CA ILE A 704 -7.88 -16.37 -16.82
C ILE A 704 -8.78 -17.46 -17.42
N VAL A 705 -8.26 -18.26 -18.34
CA VAL A 705 -9.01 -19.36 -18.99
C VAL A 705 -9.38 -20.42 -17.97
N GLN A 706 -8.44 -20.84 -17.14
CA GLN A 706 -8.62 -21.93 -16.18
C GLN A 706 -9.67 -21.61 -15.12
N TYR A 707 -9.69 -20.38 -14.62
CA TYR A 707 -10.66 -19.93 -13.62
C TYR A 707 -11.93 -19.30 -14.25
N GLU A 708 -12.12 -19.44 -15.56
CA GLU A 708 -13.28 -18.96 -16.32
C GLU A 708 -13.61 -17.48 -16.07
N ILE A 709 -12.58 -16.63 -15.92
CA ILE A 709 -12.78 -15.23 -15.51
C ILE A 709 -13.27 -14.40 -16.71
N PRO A 710 -14.41 -13.68 -16.60
CA PRO A 710 -14.92 -12.87 -17.71
C PRO A 710 -13.94 -11.75 -18.11
N LEU A 711 -13.48 -11.77 -19.36
CA LEU A 711 -12.49 -10.81 -19.87
C LEU A 711 -12.97 -9.34 -19.75
N LYS A 712 -14.22 -9.07 -20.16
CA LYS A 712 -14.76 -7.70 -20.23
C LYS A 712 -15.15 -7.11 -18.87
N GLU A 713 -15.84 -7.90 -18.04
CA GLU A 713 -16.43 -7.43 -16.79
C GLU A 713 -15.53 -7.71 -15.57
N GLY A 714 -14.72 -8.79 -15.61
CA GLY A 714 -13.86 -9.21 -14.51
C GLY A 714 -12.40 -8.77 -14.62
N ILE A 715 -11.82 -8.76 -15.83
CA ILE A 715 -10.38 -8.50 -16.03
C ILE A 715 -10.10 -7.07 -16.51
N ARG A 716 -10.77 -6.62 -17.59
CA ARG A 716 -10.49 -5.32 -18.22
C ARG A 716 -10.46 -4.13 -17.26
N PRO A 717 -11.41 -3.97 -16.30
CA PRO A 717 -11.42 -2.82 -15.40
C PRO A 717 -10.18 -2.74 -14.48
N LEU A 718 -9.47 -3.85 -14.28
CA LEU A 718 -8.30 -3.92 -13.39
C LEU A 718 -7.01 -3.37 -14.04
N PHE A 719 -6.97 -3.23 -15.36
CA PHE A 719 -5.78 -2.75 -16.08
C PHE A 719 -5.68 -1.23 -16.17
N GLY A 720 -6.77 -0.48 -15.98
CA GLY A 720 -6.76 0.98 -15.99
C GLY A 720 -6.11 1.57 -17.25
N GLU A 721 -4.97 2.26 -17.08
CA GLU A 721 -4.19 2.88 -18.16
C GLU A 721 -3.36 1.89 -18.99
N HIS A 722 -3.23 0.63 -18.55
CA HIS A 722 -2.40 -0.41 -19.19
C HIS A 722 -3.16 -1.21 -20.27
N GLU A 723 -3.97 -0.55 -21.10
CA GLU A 723 -4.83 -1.21 -22.11
C GLU A 723 -4.04 -2.05 -23.12
N ALA A 724 -2.81 -1.65 -23.48
CA ALA A 724 -1.97 -2.41 -24.40
C ALA A 724 -1.58 -3.79 -23.84
N LEU A 725 -1.29 -3.88 -22.54
CA LEU A 725 -0.99 -5.14 -21.86
C LEU A 725 -2.25 -6.01 -21.74
N TYR A 726 -3.39 -5.39 -21.40
CA TYR A 726 -4.69 -6.07 -21.41
C TYR A 726 -4.98 -6.71 -22.77
N LYS A 727 -4.77 -5.99 -23.88
CA LYS A 727 -5.02 -6.50 -25.23
C LYS A 727 -4.16 -7.71 -25.59
N GLN A 728 -2.90 -7.75 -25.14
CA GLN A 728 -2.02 -8.91 -25.33
C GLN A 728 -2.54 -10.13 -24.56
N ILE A 729 -2.94 -9.95 -23.30
CA ILE A 729 -3.49 -11.02 -22.46
C ILE A 729 -4.86 -11.47 -22.99
N GLU A 730 -5.74 -10.55 -23.39
CA GLU A 730 -7.07 -10.82 -23.96
C GLU A 730 -6.96 -11.68 -25.23
N GLY A 731 -6.09 -11.28 -26.17
CA GLY A 731 -5.88 -12.04 -27.41
C GLY A 731 -5.38 -13.47 -27.16
N LEU A 732 -4.43 -13.64 -26.25
CA LEU A 732 -3.91 -14.96 -25.87
C LEU A 732 -4.96 -15.80 -25.13
N ALA A 733 -5.71 -15.21 -24.20
CA ALA A 733 -6.76 -15.90 -23.46
C ALA A 733 -7.87 -16.41 -24.39
N ILE A 734 -8.30 -15.60 -25.36
CA ILE A 734 -9.27 -16.01 -26.40
C ILE A 734 -8.68 -17.16 -27.23
N GLY A 735 -7.42 -17.06 -27.65
CA GLY A 735 -6.73 -18.12 -28.40
C GLY A 735 -6.60 -19.44 -27.61
N LEU A 736 -6.53 -19.37 -26.29
CA LEU A 736 -6.49 -20.51 -25.37
C LEU A 736 -7.88 -21.07 -25.00
N GLY A 737 -8.97 -20.45 -25.48
CA GLY A 737 -10.34 -20.93 -25.29
C GLY A 737 -11.22 -20.11 -24.35
N ALA A 738 -10.79 -18.92 -23.90
CA ALA A 738 -11.69 -18.01 -23.16
C ALA A 738 -12.85 -17.53 -24.06
N VAL A 739 -14.02 -17.34 -23.45
CA VAL A 739 -15.20 -16.86 -24.16
C VAL A 739 -14.94 -15.45 -24.72
N ASN A 740 -15.06 -15.30 -26.04
CA ASN A 740 -14.90 -14.02 -26.70
C ASN A 740 -16.08 -13.10 -26.36
N PRO A 741 -15.86 -11.93 -25.74
CA PRO A 741 -16.93 -10.99 -25.38
C PRO A 741 -17.77 -10.50 -26.57
N LEU A 742 -17.20 -10.50 -27.78
CA LEU A 742 -17.90 -10.14 -29.01
C LEU A 742 -18.96 -11.19 -29.38
N THR A 743 -18.65 -12.48 -29.20
CA THR A 743 -19.57 -13.59 -29.49
C THR A 743 -20.80 -13.54 -28.59
N LEU A 744 -20.61 -13.35 -27.29
CA LEU A 744 -21.72 -13.16 -26.33
C LEU A 744 -22.62 -11.97 -26.69
N THR A 745 -22.03 -10.89 -27.23
CA THR A 745 -22.78 -9.71 -27.65
C THR A 745 -23.61 -10.01 -28.90
N LEU A 746 -23.07 -10.75 -29.85
CA LEU A 746 -23.76 -11.20 -31.06
C LEU A 746 -24.91 -12.17 -30.75
N GLU A 747 -24.70 -13.11 -29.83
CA GLU A 747 -25.73 -14.06 -29.39
C GLU A 747 -26.93 -13.35 -28.76
N LYS A 748 -26.69 -12.39 -27.86
CA LYS A 748 -27.77 -11.57 -27.27
C LYS A 748 -28.51 -10.74 -28.32
N GLN A 749 -27.82 -10.24 -29.33
CA GLN A 749 -28.45 -9.51 -30.43
C GLN A 749 -29.31 -10.42 -31.31
N LEU A 750 -28.87 -11.65 -31.57
CA LEU A 750 -29.64 -12.64 -32.32
C LEU A 750 -30.90 -13.08 -31.57
N GLU A 751 -30.82 -13.25 -30.26
CA GLU A 751 -31.97 -13.56 -29.40
C GLU A 751 -33.03 -12.45 -29.47
N LEU A 752 -32.60 -11.19 -29.34
CA LEU A 752 -33.48 -10.01 -29.47
C LEU A 752 -34.13 -9.92 -30.87
N ILE A 753 -33.40 -10.25 -31.93
CA ILE A 753 -33.95 -10.29 -33.29
C ILE A 753 -35.03 -11.37 -33.42
N GLY A 754 -34.85 -12.52 -32.77
CA GLY A 754 -35.83 -13.60 -32.71
C GLY A 754 -37.14 -13.15 -32.07
N GLU A 755 -37.07 -12.50 -30.91
CA GLU A 755 -38.25 -11.97 -30.20
C GLU A 755 -39.02 -10.92 -31.04
N LEU A 756 -38.29 -10.00 -31.68
CA LEU A 756 -38.90 -8.98 -32.54
C LEU A 756 -39.59 -9.58 -33.78
N THR A 757 -39.05 -10.68 -34.31
CA THR A 757 -39.64 -11.37 -35.47
C THR A 757 -40.93 -12.09 -35.08
N SER A 758 -40.96 -12.79 -33.94
CA SER A 758 -42.18 -13.42 -33.42
C SER A 758 -43.30 -12.40 -33.19
N THR A 759 -42.98 -11.25 -32.58
CA THR A 759 -43.95 -10.16 -32.35
C THR A 759 -44.53 -9.63 -33.67
N ARG A 760 -43.72 -9.53 -34.72
CA ARG A 760 -44.17 -9.07 -36.04
C ARG A 760 -45.13 -10.07 -36.71
N GLU A 761 -44.90 -11.37 -36.54
CA GLU A 761 -45.79 -12.41 -37.07
C GLU A 761 -47.17 -12.38 -36.39
N GLU A 762 -47.22 -12.18 -35.07
CA GLU A 762 -48.47 -12.00 -34.32
C GLU A 762 -49.26 -10.77 -34.80
N GLN A 763 -48.58 -9.65 -35.00
CA GLN A 763 -49.19 -8.43 -35.53
C GLN A 763 -49.73 -8.64 -36.96
N ALA A 764 -49.01 -9.36 -37.83
CA ALA A 764 -49.46 -9.66 -39.19
C ALA A 764 -50.72 -10.55 -39.19
N ALA A 765 -50.79 -11.55 -38.31
CA ALA A 765 -51.98 -12.40 -38.15
C ALA A 765 -53.21 -11.60 -37.68
N LEU A 766 -53.03 -10.68 -36.74
CA LEU A 766 -54.10 -9.80 -36.25
C LEU A 766 -54.63 -8.88 -37.36
N ILE A 767 -53.75 -8.30 -38.17
CA ILE A 767 -54.14 -7.46 -39.32
C ILE A 767 -54.95 -8.26 -40.35
N ALA A 768 -54.56 -9.51 -40.62
CA ALA A 768 -55.29 -10.37 -41.55
C ALA A 768 -56.73 -10.67 -41.07
N MET A 769 -56.91 -10.92 -39.77
CA MET A 769 -58.24 -11.08 -39.16
C MET A 769 -59.09 -9.81 -39.31
N LEU A 770 -58.56 -8.66 -38.89
CA LEU A 770 -59.28 -7.38 -38.97
C LEU A 770 -59.69 -7.03 -40.41
N THR A 771 -58.84 -7.34 -41.38
CA THR A 771 -59.13 -7.14 -42.81
C THR A 771 -60.29 -8.04 -43.29
N SER A 772 -60.35 -9.28 -42.81
CA SER A 772 -61.44 -10.21 -43.13
C SER A 772 -62.78 -9.73 -42.56
N ASP A 773 -62.79 -9.27 -41.32
CA ASP A 773 -64.00 -8.75 -40.67
C ASP A 773 -64.50 -7.47 -41.33
N ALA A 774 -63.59 -6.56 -41.69
CA ALA A 774 -63.95 -5.36 -42.46
C ALA A 774 -64.61 -5.72 -43.80
N ARG A 775 -64.11 -6.75 -44.49
CA ARG A 775 -64.71 -7.22 -45.75
C ARG A 775 -66.11 -7.78 -45.56
N ARG A 776 -66.35 -8.56 -44.51
CA ARG A 776 -67.70 -9.04 -44.15
C ARG A 776 -68.67 -7.91 -43.85
N GLN A 777 -68.20 -6.87 -43.16
CA GLN A 777 -69.04 -5.69 -42.88
C GLN A 777 -69.44 -4.96 -44.17
N VAL A 778 -68.51 -4.82 -45.14
CA VAL A 778 -68.82 -4.24 -46.45
C VAL A 778 -69.87 -5.05 -47.20
N GLU A 779 -69.76 -6.38 -47.23
CA GLU A 779 -70.75 -7.26 -47.88
C GLU A 779 -72.14 -7.15 -47.24
N LEU A 780 -72.21 -7.01 -45.92
CA LEU A 780 -73.47 -6.83 -45.20
C LEU A 780 -74.15 -5.50 -45.56
N ILE A 781 -73.37 -4.41 -45.61
CA ILE A 781 -73.84 -3.08 -46.00
C ILE A 781 -74.42 -3.12 -47.42
N GLN A 782 -73.73 -3.76 -48.36
CA GLN A 782 -74.19 -3.87 -49.75
C GLN A 782 -75.55 -4.58 -49.86
N ARG A 783 -75.80 -5.65 -49.09
CA ARG A 783 -77.12 -6.31 -49.08
C ARG A 783 -78.21 -5.41 -48.52
N MET A 784 -77.95 -4.73 -47.40
CA MET A 784 -78.93 -3.83 -46.81
C MET A 784 -79.31 -2.68 -47.74
N SER A 785 -78.35 -2.15 -48.52
CA SER A 785 -78.64 -1.13 -49.53
C SER A 785 -79.51 -1.66 -50.67
N ALA A 786 -79.27 -2.89 -51.15
CA ALA A 786 -80.09 -3.51 -52.18
C ALA A 786 -81.55 -3.71 -51.72
N ASP A 787 -81.74 -4.20 -50.49
CA ASP A 787 -83.09 -4.38 -49.90
C ASP A 787 -83.82 -3.03 -49.76
N GLN A 788 -83.11 -1.95 -49.42
CA GLN A 788 -83.67 -0.60 -49.38
C GLN A 788 -84.13 -0.12 -50.76
N GLU A 789 -83.36 -0.34 -51.81
CA GLU A 789 -83.76 0.03 -53.18
C GLU A 789 -85.03 -0.71 -53.62
N GLU A 790 -85.16 -1.99 -53.26
CA GLU A 790 -86.35 -2.79 -53.58
C GLU A 790 -87.59 -2.29 -52.83
N GLN A 791 -87.44 -1.94 -51.55
CA GLN A 791 -88.53 -1.31 -50.78
C GLN A 791 -88.96 0.04 -51.38
N VAL A 792 -88.02 0.86 -51.86
CA VAL A 792 -88.34 2.14 -52.52
C VAL A 792 -89.14 1.91 -53.80
N ARG A 793 -88.79 0.91 -54.62
CA ARG A 793 -89.56 0.57 -55.84
C ARG A 793 -90.99 0.12 -55.50
N LEU A 794 -91.15 -0.71 -54.47
CA LEU A 794 -92.47 -1.20 -54.06
C LEU A 794 -93.39 -0.04 -53.60
N ILE A 795 -92.84 0.93 -52.86
CA ILE A 795 -93.58 2.13 -52.43
C ILE A 795 -94.03 2.98 -53.62
N GLN A 796 -93.16 3.16 -54.63
CA GLN A 796 -93.51 3.91 -55.84
C GLN A 796 -94.66 3.24 -56.60
N GLN A 797 -94.66 1.90 -56.70
CA GLN A 797 -95.73 1.15 -57.37
C GLN A 797 -97.08 1.29 -56.64
N LEU A 798 -97.11 1.12 -55.31
CA LEU A 798 -98.32 1.29 -54.51
C LEU A 798 -98.90 2.72 -54.59
N THR A 799 -98.02 3.72 -54.71
CA THR A 799 -98.43 5.13 -54.87
C THR A 799 -99.11 5.38 -56.22
N ALA A 800 -98.67 4.70 -57.28
CA ALA A 800 -99.29 4.80 -58.60
C ALA A 800 -100.68 4.14 -58.63
N GLU A 801 -100.81 2.94 -58.05
CA GLU A 801 -102.08 2.21 -57.96
C GLU A 801 -103.13 2.98 -57.15
N THR A 802 -102.73 3.59 -56.03
CA THR A 802 -103.65 4.42 -55.22
C THR A 802 -104.12 5.67 -55.97
N LYS A 803 -103.28 6.24 -56.84
CA LYS A 803 -103.68 7.37 -57.70
C LYS A 803 -104.68 6.97 -58.77
N GLU A 804 -104.52 5.80 -59.40
CA GLU A 804 -105.50 5.26 -60.35
C GLU A 804 -106.85 4.96 -59.68
N GLN A 805 -106.83 4.35 -58.49
CA GLN A 805 -108.05 4.09 -57.72
C GLN A 805 -108.79 5.38 -57.37
N ALA A 806 -108.08 6.45 -57.02
CA ALA A 806 -108.68 7.76 -56.73
C ALA A 806 -109.39 8.37 -57.94
N GLU A 807 -108.83 8.25 -59.16
CA GLU A 807 -109.49 8.73 -60.39
C GLU A 807 -110.72 7.88 -60.76
N LEU A 808 -110.67 6.56 -60.54
CA LEU A 808 -111.81 5.68 -60.77
C LEU A 808 -113.01 6.02 -59.86
N ILE A 809 -112.74 6.32 -58.58
CA ILE A 809 -113.77 6.75 -57.62
C ILE A 809 -114.42 8.07 -58.06
N LYS A 810 -113.62 9.00 -58.59
CA LYS A 810 -114.11 10.29 -59.09
C LYS A 810 -115.03 10.14 -60.31
N GLN A 811 -114.72 9.19 -61.21
CA GLN A 811 -115.60 8.85 -62.33
C GLN A 811 -116.92 8.23 -61.87
N LEU A 812 -116.87 7.28 -60.95
CA LEU A 812 -118.07 6.63 -60.41
C LEU A 812 -119.00 7.64 -59.73
N ALA A 813 -118.47 8.59 -58.97
CA ALA A 813 -119.26 9.64 -58.32
C ALA A 813 -120.07 10.49 -59.32
N SER A 814 -119.46 10.88 -60.45
CA SER A 814 -120.13 11.59 -61.54
C SER A 814 -121.26 10.78 -62.18
N GLU A 815 -121.09 9.46 -62.32
CA GLU A 815 -122.10 8.58 -62.92
C GLU A 815 -123.33 8.44 -62.00
N THR A 816 -123.12 8.30 -60.68
CA THR A 816 -124.21 8.30 -59.69
C THR A 816 -125.02 9.59 -59.68
N GLU A 817 -124.37 10.75 -59.87
CA GLU A 817 -125.05 12.04 -59.90
C GLU A 817 -125.94 12.20 -61.15
N LYS A 818 -125.53 11.62 -62.29
CA LYS A 818 -126.38 11.53 -63.50
C LYS A 818 -127.57 10.60 -63.29
N GLN A 819 -127.36 9.45 -62.67
CA GLN A 819 -128.45 8.50 -62.37
C GLN A 819 -129.49 9.09 -61.41
N THR A 820 -129.05 9.88 -60.43
CA THR A 820 -129.94 10.55 -59.46
C THR A 820 -130.89 11.54 -60.15
N ARG A 821 -130.39 12.35 -61.09
CA ARG A 821 -131.23 13.27 -61.89
C ARG A 821 -132.28 12.55 -62.73
N LEU A 822 -131.93 11.39 -63.31
CA LEU A 822 -132.85 10.60 -64.12
C LEU A 822 -134.02 10.01 -63.29
N VAL A 823 -133.76 9.65 -62.04
CA VAL A 823 -134.77 9.11 -61.12
C VAL A 823 -135.77 10.20 -60.68
N GLU A 824 -135.31 11.43 -60.44
CA GLU A 824 -136.19 12.56 -60.11
C GLU A 824 -137.16 12.88 -61.26
N GLU A 825 -136.67 12.84 -62.50
CA GLU A 825 -137.46 13.09 -63.71
C GLU A 825 -138.57 12.04 -63.89
N LEU A 826 -138.23 10.75 -63.73
CA LEU A 826 -139.18 9.63 -63.81
C LEU A 826 -140.23 9.66 -62.69
N SER A 827 -139.88 10.15 -61.50
CA SER A 827 -140.81 10.26 -60.38
C SER A 827 -141.89 11.34 -60.61
N SER A 828 -141.52 12.44 -61.27
CA SER A 828 -142.46 13.51 -61.66
C SER A 828 -143.53 12.99 -62.62
N THR A 829 -143.10 12.29 -63.69
CA THR A 829 -144.01 11.75 -64.72
C THR A 829 -145.00 10.72 -64.16
N LYS A 830 -144.56 9.91 -63.18
CA LYS A 830 -145.43 8.94 -62.51
C LYS A 830 -146.56 9.58 -61.70
N GLN A 831 -146.31 10.77 -61.13
CA GLN A 831 -147.28 11.46 -60.29
C GLN A 831 -148.45 12.00 -61.13
N GLU A 832 -148.16 12.61 -62.29
CA GLU A 832 -149.18 13.12 -63.22
C GLU A 832 -150.10 12.02 -63.78
N GLN A 833 -149.55 10.81 -64.03
CA GLN A 833 -150.34 9.67 -64.52
C GLN A 833 -151.30 9.11 -63.46
N MET A 834 -150.98 9.19 -62.16
CA MET A 834 -151.86 8.71 -61.09
C MET A 834 -153.08 9.61 -60.84
N GLU A 835 -152.95 10.92 -61.06
CA GLU A 835 -154.05 11.88 -60.91
C GLU A 835 -155.18 11.59 -61.92
N SER A 836 -154.81 11.33 -63.17
CA SER A 836 -155.76 11.06 -64.27
C SER A 836 -156.55 9.75 -64.11
N ILE A 837 -155.96 8.74 -63.47
CA ILE A 837 -156.63 7.44 -63.23
C ILE A 837 -157.71 7.53 -62.15
N ARG A 838 -157.55 8.45 -61.17
CA ARG A 838 -158.52 8.65 -60.08
C ARG A 838 -159.84 9.26 -60.57
N GLU A 839 -159.79 10.22 -61.49
CA GLU A 839 -161.00 10.89 -61.99
C GLU A 839 -161.91 9.94 -62.79
N LEU A 840 -161.33 9.02 -63.56
CA LEU A 840 -162.07 8.03 -64.36
C LEU A 840 -162.76 6.95 -63.52
N SER A 841 -162.25 6.61 -62.33
CA SER A 841 -162.90 5.62 -61.44
C SER A 841 -164.17 6.16 -60.77
N HIS A 842 -164.17 7.43 -60.36
CA HIS A 842 -165.31 8.02 -59.64
C HIS A 842 -166.58 8.19 -60.49
N ALA A 843 -166.45 8.38 -61.80
CA ALA A 843 -167.60 8.51 -62.69
C ALA A 843 -168.36 7.18 -62.90
N LYS A 844 -167.65 6.04 -62.81
CA LYS A 844 -168.20 4.70 -63.06
C LYS A 844 -169.09 4.20 -61.93
N GLU A 845 -168.80 4.58 -60.69
CA GLU A 845 -169.47 4.08 -59.48
C GLU A 845 -170.88 4.66 -59.31
N ARG A 846 -171.10 5.93 -59.68
CA ARG A 846 -172.41 6.60 -59.58
C ARG A 846 -173.53 6.00 -60.44
N ILE A 847 -173.19 5.37 -61.57
CA ILE A 847 -174.20 4.77 -62.48
C ILE A 847 -174.71 3.41 -61.96
N VAL A 848 -173.95 2.76 -61.08
CA VAL A 848 -174.28 1.42 -60.56
C VAL A 848 -175.29 1.51 -59.41
N ASP A 849 -175.24 2.56 -58.59
CA ASP A 849 -176.09 2.68 -57.40
C ASP A 849 -177.56 3.04 -57.70
N GLU A 850 -177.83 3.87 -58.72
CA GLU A 850 -179.20 4.25 -59.08
C GLU A 850 -180.02 3.06 -59.63
N ASN A 851 -179.38 2.06 -60.25
CA ASN A 851 -180.07 0.90 -60.82
C ASN A 851 -180.52 -0.12 -59.75
N ASN A 852 -179.88 -0.16 -58.59
CA ASN A 852 -180.21 -1.13 -57.53
C ASN A 852 -181.41 -0.69 -56.66
N ALA A 853 -181.64 0.62 -56.51
CA ALA A 853 -182.76 1.14 -55.72
C ALA A 853 -184.15 0.82 -56.33
N LEU A 854 -184.22 0.69 -57.66
CA LEU A 854 -185.45 0.38 -58.40
C LEU A 854 -185.98 -1.06 -58.18
N ARG A 855 -185.18 -1.99 -57.65
CA ARG A 855 -185.57 -3.41 -57.58
C ARG A 855 -186.13 -3.88 -56.23
N GLN A 856 -185.86 -3.17 -55.14
CA GLN A 856 -186.25 -3.64 -53.79
C GLN A 856 -187.65 -3.22 -53.34
N GLN A 857 -188.21 -2.10 -53.84
CA GLN A 857 -189.49 -1.60 -53.35
C GLN A 857 -190.73 -2.36 -53.86
N VAL A 858 -190.61 -3.06 -54.98
CA VAL A 858 -191.74 -3.76 -55.64
C VAL A 858 -192.10 -5.10 -54.99
N ALA A 859 -191.17 -5.72 -54.24
CA ALA A 859 -191.37 -7.09 -53.72
C ALA A 859 -192.02 -7.17 -52.32
N MET A 860 -192.07 -6.08 -51.54
CA MET A 860 -192.29 -6.19 -50.09
C MET A 860 -193.75 -6.06 -49.62
N LEU A 861 -194.68 -5.47 -50.38
CA LEU A 861 -196.02 -5.15 -49.84
C LEU A 861 -197.20 -5.92 -50.45
N GLY A 862 -196.98 -6.69 -51.53
CA GLY A 862 -197.94 -7.70 -52.00
C GLY A 862 -198.22 -8.81 -50.97
N LYS A 863 -197.42 -8.91 -49.91
CA LYS A 863 -197.54 -9.93 -48.86
C LYS A 863 -198.40 -9.51 -47.66
N GLN A 864 -198.81 -8.24 -47.56
CA GLN A 864 -199.65 -7.75 -46.46
C GLN A 864 -201.15 -7.70 -46.81
N LEU A 865 -201.51 -7.99 -48.07
CA LEU A 865 -202.89 -7.99 -48.57
C LEU A 865 -203.73 -9.21 -48.13
N GLU A 866 -203.11 -10.33 -47.71
CA GLU A 866 -203.84 -11.58 -47.44
C GLU A 866 -204.18 -11.81 -45.95
N ASN A 867 -203.56 -11.10 -45.00
CA ASN A 867 -203.65 -11.48 -43.57
C ASN A 867 -204.64 -10.69 -42.69
N LEU A 868 -205.39 -9.71 -43.22
CA LEU A 868 -206.31 -8.90 -42.37
C LEU A 868 -207.72 -8.70 -42.94
N ALA A 869 -208.19 -9.63 -43.78
CA ALA A 869 -209.60 -9.75 -44.18
C ALA A 869 -210.46 -10.57 -43.18
N ALA A 870 -209.91 -11.10 -42.08
CA ALA A 870 -210.62 -12.06 -41.21
C ALA A 870 -210.94 -11.59 -39.77
N GLN A 871 -210.57 -10.37 -39.36
CA GLN A 871 -211.04 -9.78 -38.09
C GLN A 871 -211.66 -8.40 -38.36
N HIS A 872 -212.97 -8.38 -38.61
CA HIS A 872 -213.93 -7.93 -37.59
C HIS A 872 -213.92 -6.39 -37.45
N ARG A 873 -214.69 -5.70 -38.29
CA ARG A 873 -216.04 -5.24 -37.91
C ARG A 873 -216.08 -4.63 -36.50
N ALA A 874 -215.90 -3.32 -36.44
CA ALA A 874 -216.84 -2.38 -35.82
C ALA A 874 -216.32 -0.94 -35.96
N LEU A 875 -217.03 -0.13 -36.77
CA LEU A 875 -217.08 1.34 -36.77
C LEU A 875 -215.78 2.09 -37.14
N SER A 876 -215.72 3.02 -38.08
CA SER A 876 -216.72 3.73 -38.88
C SER A 876 -215.97 4.23 -40.14
N ALA A 877 -216.59 4.18 -41.32
CA ALA A 877 -217.13 5.36 -42.03
C ALA A 877 -216.02 6.37 -42.43
N ASP A 878 -215.91 6.85 -43.64
CA ASP A 878 -216.84 6.89 -44.77
C ASP A 878 -216.03 7.44 -45.95
N PHE A 879 -216.46 7.10 -47.15
CA PHE A 879 -216.48 7.93 -48.36
C PHE A 879 -215.18 8.63 -48.86
N ASN A 880 -214.77 8.36 -50.10
CA ASN A 880 -215.22 9.06 -51.33
C ASN A 880 -214.79 10.55 -51.31
N ASP A 881 -214.39 11.17 -52.40
CA ASP A 881 -214.81 10.88 -53.75
C ASP A 881 -213.95 11.66 -54.75
N ASP A 882 -214.05 11.18 -55.97
CA ASP A 882 -213.96 11.92 -57.20
C ASP A 882 -214.65 13.30 -57.11
N ILE A 883 -214.16 14.29 -57.86
CA ILE A 883 -214.99 15.40 -58.32
C ILE A 883 -215.85 16.02 -57.20
N GLU A 884 -215.28 16.83 -56.31
CA GLU A 884 -216.08 17.94 -55.80
C GLU A 884 -215.54 19.27 -56.31
N PHE A 885 -215.55 19.37 -57.64
CA PHE A 885 -216.77 19.83 -58.31
C PHE A 885 -217.00 21.20 -57.79
N LYS A 886 -216.70 22.12 -58.69
CA LYS A 886 -217.41 23.36 -58.73
C LYS A 886 -217.14 24.16 -57.47
N PHE A 887 -216.33 25.18 -57.64
CA PHE A 887 -216.83 26.56 -57.63
C PHE A 887 -217.48 27.12 -56.35
N GLN A 888 -217.98 26.32 -55.45
CA GLN A 888 -219.25 26.64 -54.81
C GLN A 888 -219.00 26.89 -53.34
N GLY A 889 -217.90 27.62 -53.16
CA GLY A 889 -217.37 28.21 -51.97
C GLY A 889 -216.61 29.49 -52.30
N ILE A 890 -216.91 30.15 -53.43
CA ILE A 890 -217.30 31.57 -53.38
C ILE A 890 -217.83 31.84 -51.97
N ILE A 891 -217.05 32.58 -51.18
CA ILE A 891 -217.54 33.73 -50.42
C ILE A 891 -218.51 33.43 -49.25
N LYS A 892 -219.18 32.28 -49.19
CA LYS A 892 -220.57 32.27 -48.73
C LYS A 892 -220.86 31.27 -47.65
N ASN A 893 -219.85 30.88 -46.88
CA ASN A 893 -220.03 30.68 -45.44
C ASN A 893 -218.94 31.36 -44.59
N ARG A 894 -218.41 32.45 -45.15
CA ARG A 894 -218.12 33.69 -44.40
C ARG A 894 -216.73 33.78 -43.78
N LEU A 895 -215.97 34.79 -44.20
CA LEU A 895 -216.10 36.15 -43.68
C LEU A 895 -216.33 36.36 -42.17
N VAL A 896 -216.66 35.42 -41.30
CA VAL A 896 -217.35 35.86 -40.06
C VAL A 896 -216.97 35.13 -38.77
N PRO A 897 -216.47 33.88 -38.72
CA PRO A 897 -216.28 33.25 -37.39
C PRO A 897 -214.93 33.37 -36.67
N LEU A 898 -213.77 33.77 -37.25
CA LEU A 898 -212.48 33.78 -36.50
C LEU A 898 -211.62 35.05 -36.57
N THR A 899 -212.20 36.14 -37.07
CA THR A 899 -212.11 37.44 -36.39
C THR A 899 -212.67 37.36 -34.94
N LYS A 900 -213.25 36.24 -34.51
CA LYS A 900 -213.77 36.09 -33.14
C LYS A 900 -212.82 35.48 -32.10
N ASN A 901 -211.95 34.48 -32.38
CA ASN A 901 -211.08 33.93 -31.29
C ASN A 901 -209.59 34.32 -31.27
N TYR A 902 -208.88 34.71 -32.33
CA TYR A 902 -207.49 35.19 -32.12
C TYR A 902 -207.40 36.67 -31.73
N LEU A 903 -208.46 37.44 -32.01
CA LEU A 903 -208.76 38.66 -31.26
C LEU A 903 -209.14 38.38 -29.78
N LEU A 904 -209.46 37.13 -29.38
CA LEU A 904 -209.55 36.69 -27.97
C LEU A 904 -208.21 36.17 -27.39
N HIS A 905 -207.13 36.08 -28.20
CA HIS A 905 -205.74 36.03 -27.68
C HIS A 905 -204.96 37.34 -27.92
N LEU A 906 -205.61 38.41 -28.37
CA LEU A 906 -205.12 39.78 -28.16
C LEU A 906 -204.91 40.11 -26.66
N ALA A 907 -205.40 39.28 -25.74
CA ALA A 907 -205.54 39.69 -24.35
C ALA A 907 -204.45 39.20 -23.38
N ARG A 908 -203.45 38.40 -23.80
CA ARG A 908 -202.47 37.86 -22.82
C ARG A 908 -201.00 38.24 -22.92
N GLU A 909 -200.37 38.48 -24.08
CA GLU A 909 -198.91 38.77 -24.08
C GLU A 909 -198.46 40.08 -24.73
N ILE A 910 -199.35 41.07 -24.82
CA ILE A 910 -198.96 42.49 -24.74
C ILE A 910 -199.05 43.03 -23.29
N LYS A 911 -199.41 42.24 -22.28
CA LYS A 911 -199.51 42.73 -20.90
C LYS A 911 -198.92 41.75 -19.89
N ASN A 912 -197.65 41.97 -19.54
CA ASN A 912 -197.21 42.20 -18.16
C ASN A 912 -195.75 41.76 -17.95
N ARG A 913 -194.77 42.50 -18.48
CA ARG A 913 -193.78 43.26 -17.70
C ARG A 913 -192.62 43.74 -18.56
#